data_AF-A0AA43QJI8-F1
#
_entry.id   AF-A0AA43QJI8-F1
#
_cell.length_a   1.000
_cell.length_b   1.000
_cell.length_c   1.000
_cell.angle_alpha   90.00
_cell.angle_beta   90.00
_cell.angle_gamma   90.00
#
_symmetry.space_group_name_H-M   'P 1'
#
loop_
_entity.id
_entity.type
_entity.pdbx_description
1 polymer ?
#
loop_
_entity_poly.entity_id
_entity_poly.type
_entity_poly.pdbx_seq_one_letter_code
_entity_poly.pdbx_strand_id
1 'polypeptide(L)'
;MYAARNLVWELQKKGLPVAPGHSFLFGHLLYFKSFFDKLPPNAHYQNALGDIARKHFQADGCFYIDMWPVSGILFVVVSPHVANQIHANPHISMQRPQLLPRWFKPIAGGPNMFDMRERDWKPWRAVFSGAFSAQNVASLVPGMVDETNATLNAQRGYNALADCMLSQIRWHQPNGEGNPFEYLNFVRKTVHWWNGMKMDKYIGNELDKRYREYLADRKGTRTKAIIDLVLQAHLSETLGTTMSDAVLRRLEPQFRSFAISQIRLFAFVGHDSTSSTICYILHLLSTNPQALANLRREHEQILGMDLTKLADALKSQPHITNNLSYTTAVIKESLRLYPPGGCSRSGQPTVSLVSDSGKQCPTGNIEAIFTIHAEMHRSPVYWNRPEAFIPERWLVEEGNELFPIKGAYRAFEIGPRNCVAQGFVMTELKVILALLVRQFDFSPAYEEWDDLHPLKGKARYIRHARALEWLRIAFSAITLVAGIAITACAGVSLHLFDETHVAAEWMLPLWPMNVDLRPTRATLATGIVVMIFSLGYIVLAFAPLRNKARVLNMAGGAMALLSFILTLFTTIFVAVITNNLATSQSSGSLVSWTCKWQTFSSVAPDGFNKICDNGAAAYDLVLLLVVLEFIGVAMAGAGFFVEKKLQKSERGRGISKVELV
;
A
#
# COMPACT_ATOMS: atom_id res chain seq x y z
N MET A 1 0.01 14.48 16.90
CA MET A 1 -1.37 14.84 16.51
C MET A 1 -1.65 16.33 16.69
N TYR A 2 -1.62 16.88 17.91
CA TYR A 2 -1.89 18.32 18.17
C TYR A 2 -1.08 19.29 17.29
N ALA A 3 0.23 19.09 17.17
CA ALA A 3 1.09 19.93 16.32
C ALA A 3 0.67 19.97 14.83
N ALA A 4 0.23 18.83 14.26
CA ALA A 4 -0.25 18.78 12.88
C ALA A 4 -1.59 19.50 12.70
N ARG A 5 -2.48 19.46 13.72
CA ARG A 5 -3.76 20.18 13.71
C ARG A 5 -3.55 21.69 13.76
N ASN A 6 -2.67 22.13 14.67
CA ASN A 6 -2.32 23.54 14.77
C ASN A 6 -1.70 24.05 13.47
N LEU A 7 -0.82 23.28 12.84
CA LEU A 7 -0.27 23.64 11.54
C LEU A 7 -1.36 23.80 10.47
N VAL A 8 -2.28 22.83 10.32
CA VAL A 8 -3.37 22.95 9.33
C VAL A 8 -4.23 24.19 9.60
N TRP A 9 -4.58 24.44 10.86
CA TRP A 9 -5.35 25.61 11.27
C TRP A 9 -4.61 26.92 10.97
N GLU A 10 -3.31 27.00 11.25
CA GLU A 10 -2.47 28.16 10.92
C GLU A 10 -2.39 28.40 9.41
N LEU A 11 -2.23 27.33 8.61
CA LEU A 11 -2.20 27.42 7.15
C LEU A 11 -3.54 27.95 6.61
N GLN A 12 -4.66 27.46 7.14
CA GLN A 12 -6.01 27.93 6.78
C GLN A 12 -6.20 29.41 7.16
N LYS A 13 -5.78 29.81 8.37
CA LYS A 13 -5.85 31.19 8.85
C LYS A 13 -5.05 32.15 7.97
N LYS A 14 -3.93 31.68 7.38
CA LYS A 14 -3.10 32.42 6.42
C LYS A 14 -3.65 32.45 4.99
N GLY A 15 -4.80 31.81 4.72
CA GLY A 15 -5.39 31.74 3.37
C GLY A 15 -4.60 30.88 2.39
N LEU A 16 -3.78 29.95 2.88
CA LEU A 16 -3.01 29.02 2.05
C LEU A 16 -3.91 27.92 1.47
N PRO A 17 -3.53 27.29 0.34
CA PRO A 17 -4.36 26.29 -0.33
C PRO A 17 -4.42 25.01 0.49
N VAL A 18 -5.38 24.89 1.41
CA VAL A 18 -5.60 23.72 2.24
C VAL A 18 -6.91 23.07 1.83
N ALA A 19 -6.94 21.74 1.73
CA ALA A 19 -8.16 20.98 1.46
C ALA A 19 -9.29 21.36 2.46
N PRO A 20 -10.56 21.38 2.03
CA PRO A 20 -11.68 21.66 2.92
C PRO A 20 -12.08 20.42 3.72
N GLY A 21 -12.89 20.61 4.78
CA GLY A 21 -13.48 19.50 5.53
C GLY A 21 -12.51 18.79 6.48
N HIS A 22 -11.59 19.54 7.11
CA HIS A 22 -10.68 19.02 8.11
C HIS A 22 -11.42 18.58 9.38
N SER A 23 -11.30 17.30 9.72
CA SER A 23 -11.76 16.72 10.97
C SER A 23 -10.65 16.76 12.02
N PHE A 24 -11.02 17.01 13.28
CA PHE A 24 -10.10 16.92 14.40
C PHE A 24 -9.49 15.51 14.54
N LEU A 25 -10.31 14.46 14.39
CA LEU A 25 -9.89 13.07 14.57
C LEU A 25 -9.26 12.45 13.32
N PHE A 26 -9.79 12.78 12.13
CA PHE A 26 -9.46 12.09 10.87
C PHE A 26 -8.79 12.97 9.81
N GLY A 27 -8.41 14.20 10.14
CA GLY A 27 -7.90 15.16 9.15
C GLY A 27 -8.84 15.26 7.95
N HIS A 28 -8.29 15.18 6.76
CA HIS A 28 -9.03 15.19 5.52
C HIS A 28 -9.37 13.79 5.02
N LEU A 29 -9.18 12.70 5.78
CA LEU A 29 -9.47 11.36 5.29
C LEU A 29 -10.92 11.17 4.87
N LEU A 30 -11.87 11.74 5.61
CA LEU A 30 -13.30 11.67 5.25
C LEU A 30 -13.57 12.44 3.94
N TYR A 31 -12.93 13.59 3.77
CA TYR A 31 -13.03 14.37 2.55
C TYR A 31 -12.40 13.63 1.36
N PHE A 32 -11.17 13.12 1.53
CA PHE A 32 -10.46 12.30 0.56
C PHE A 32 -11.27 11.07 0.13
N LYS A 33 -11.91 10.38 1.10
CA LYS A 33 -12.78 9.22 0.85
C LYS A 33 -13.91 9.54 -0.12
N SER A 34 -14.49 10.74 -0.07
CA SER A 34 -15.58 11.15 -0.98
C SER A 34 -15.16 11.21 -2.46
N PHE A 35 -13.87 11.36 -2.75
CA PHE A 35 -13.30 11.26 -4.10
C PHE A 35 -12.84 9.84 -4.38
N PHE A 36 -12.15 9.23 -3.42
CA PHE A 36 -11.58 7.90 -3.58
C PHE A 36 -12.65 6.81 -3.83
N ASP A 37 -13.82 6.90 -3.19
CA ASP A 37 -14.94 5.96 -3.38
C ASP A 37 -15.53 5.99 -4.79
N LYS A 38 -15.30 7.07 -5.55
CA LYS A 38 -15.77 7.20 -6.94
C LYS A 38 -14.85 6.50 -7.93
N LEU A 39 -13.62 6.18 -7.51
CA LEU A 39 -12.65 5.54 -8.38
C LEU A 39 -12.89 4.03 -8.48
N PRO A 40 -12.48 3.40 -9.60
CA PRO A 40 -12.46 1.95 -9.71
C PRO A 40 -11.64 1.30 -8.57
N PRO A 41 -11.97 0.07 -8.14
CA PRO A 41 -11.29 -0.58 -7.02
C PRO A 41 -9.76 -0.65 -7.12
N ASN A 42 -9.21 -0.73 -8.34
CA ASN A 42 -7.77 -0.83 -8.58
C ASN A 42 -7.09 0.50 -8.91
N ALA A 43 -7.82 1.62 -8.87
CA ALA A 43 -7.26 2.93 -9.11
C ALA A 43 -6.26 3.32 -8.01
N HIS A 44 -5.19 3.99 -8.42
CA HIS A 44 -4.21 4.55 -7.50
C HIS A 44 -4.77 5.79 -6.79
N TYR A 45 -4.45 5.97 -5.51
CA TYR A 45 -4.97 7.07 -4.68
C TYR A 45 -4.61 8.48 -5.19
N GLN A 46 -3.52 8.59 -5.98
CA GLN A 46 -3.13 9.83 -6.66
C GLN A 46 -4.24 10.40 -7.55
N ASN A 47 -5.08 9.54 -8.16
CA ASN A 47 -6.18 10.02 -9.00
C ASN A 47 -7.20 10.83 -8.18
N ALA A 48 -7.46 10.43 -6.93
CA ALA A 48 -8.35 11.18 -6.04
C ALA A 48 -7.72 12.52 -5.61
N LEU A 49 -6.40 12.55 -5.41
CA LEU A 49 -5.68 13.81 -5.15
C LEU A 49 -5.72 14.74 -6.38
N GLY A 50 -5.60 14.18 -7.59
CA GLY A 50 -5.78 14.90 -8.85
C GLY A 50 -7.19 15.47 -8.99
N ASP A 51 -8.23 14.69 -8.69
CA ASP A 51 -9.62 15.18 -8.70
C ASP A 51 -9.86 16.32 -7.71
N ILE A 52 -9.26 16.26 -6.51
CA ILE A 52 -9.31 17.36 -5.54
C ILE A 52 -8.61 18.59 -6.11
N ALA A 53 -7.44 18.42 -6.74
CA ALA A 53 -6.70 19.50 -7.37
C ALA A 53 -7.52 20.18 -8.47
N ARG A 54 -8.12 19.40 -9.39
CA ARG A 54 -9.03 19.88 -10.45
C ARG A 54 -10.19 20.70 -9.91
N LYS A 55 -10.78 20.24 -8.81
CA LYS A 55 -11.99 20.87 -8.28
C LYS A 55 -11.71 22.20 -7.57
N HIS A 56 -10.57 22.34 -6.90
CA HIS A 56 -10.35 23.44 -5.95
C HIS A 56 -9.03 24.20 -6.11
N PHE A 57 -8.00 23.60 -6.69
CA PHE A 57 -6.62 24.08 -6.56
C PHE A 57 -5.85 24.19 -7.88
N GLN A 58 -6.53 24.18 -9.03
CA GLN A 58 -5.87 24.41 -10.33
C GLN A 58 -5.20 25.80 -10.40
N ALA A 59 -5.84 26.83 -9.82
CA ALA A 59 -5.29 28.19 -9.82
C ALA A 59 -4.08 28.36 -8.89
N ASP A 60 -3.99 27.59 -7.80
CA ASP A 60 -2.84 27.61 -6.91
C ASP A 60 -1.72 26.67 -7.40
N GLY A 61 -2.04 25.62 -8.17
CA GLY A 61 -1.07 24.64 -8.66
C GLY A 61 -0.53 23.67 -7.60
N CYS A 62 -0.97 23.84 -6.34
CA CYS A 62 -0.57 23.02 -5.20
C CYS A 62 -1.57 23.15 -4.03
N PHE A 63 -1.60 22.19 -3.10
CA PHE A 63 -2.39 22.28 -1.88
C PHE A 63 -1.90 21.35 -0.76
N TYR A 64 -2.31 21.64 0.48
CA TYR A 64 -2.07 20.82 1.65
C TYR A 64 -3.25 19.89 1.94
N ILE A 65 -2.96 18.63 2.27
CA ILE A 65 -3.95 17.65 2.72
C ILE A 65 -3.40 16.77 3.84
N ASP A 66 -4.00 16.89 5.01
CA ASP A 66 -3.74 16.04 6.17
C ASP A 66 -4.43 14.68 6.05
N MET A 67 -3.65 13.60 5.94
CA MET A 67 -4.13 12.23 5.72
C MET A 67 -4.13 11.37 7.00
N TRP A 68 -4.12 11.99 8.17
CA TRP A 68 -4.10 11.26 9.45
C TRP A 68 -5.35 10.41 9.70
N PRO A 69 -5.24 9.21 10.29
CA PRO A 69 -4.04 8.58 10.83
C PRO A 69 -3.24 7.72 9.83
N VAL A 70 -3.58 7.77 8.53
CA VAL A 70 -2.88 6.97 7.51
C VAL A 70 -1.46 7.48 7.30
N SER A 71 -1.30 8.79 7.11
CA SER A 71 -0.01 9.44 6.97
C SER A 71 -0.06 10.85 7.57
N GLY A 72 1.06 11.57 7.53
CA GLY A 72 1.10 12.99 7.91
C GLY A 72 0.46 13.90 6.85
N ILE A 73 0.79 15.18 6.92
CA ILE A 73 0.34 16.19 5.97
C ILE A 73 1.10 16.01 4.66
N LEU A 74 0.37 15.91 3.56
CA LEU A 74 0.90 15.91 2.21
C LEU A 74 0.81 17.32 1.62
N PHE A 75 1.85 17.76 0.92
CA PHE A 75 1.80 18.93 0.05
C PHE A 75 1.77 18.47 -1.40
N VAL A 76 0.58 18.49 -2.00
CA VAL A 76 0.34 17.98 -3.35
C VAL A 76 0.69 19.06 -4.36
N VAL A 77 1.42 18.69 -5.40
CA VAL A 77 1.90 19.58 -6.47
C VAL A 77 1.42 19.07 -7.82
N VAL A 78 0.73 19.94 -8.55
CA VAL A 78 0.18 19.66 -9.88
C VAL A 78 0.63 20.67 -10.93
N SER A 79 1.44 21.67 -10.52
CA SER A 79 1.98 22.72 -11.38
C SER A 79 3.46 22.49 -11.75
N PRO A 80 3.87 22.75 -13.01
CA PRO A 80 5.27 22.75 -13.41
C PRO A 80 6.08 23.85 -12.72
N HIS A 81 5.47 25.00 -12.40
CA HIS A 81 6.14 26.11 -11.73
C HIS A 81 6.57 25.72 -10.31
N VAL A 82 5.64 25.22 -9.51
CA VAL A 82 5.92 24.72 -8.15
C VAL A 82 6.89 23.53 -8.20
N ALA A 83 6.70 22.60 -9.14
CA ALA A 83 7.59 21.46 -9.30
C ALA A 83 9.03 21.85 -9.69
N ASN A 84 9.23 22.90 -10.49
CA ASN A 84 10.56 23.38 -10.84
C ASN A 84 11.32 23.91 -9.60
N GLN A 85 10.63 24.61 -8.70
CA GLN A 85 11.23 25.09 -7.44
C GLN A 85 11.75 23.93 -6.58
N ILE A 86 11.01 22.81 -6.52
CA ILE A 86 11.40 21.61 -5.77
C ILE A 86 12.72 21.02 -6.29
N HIS A 87 12.89 20.95 -7.61
CA HIS A 87 14.09 20.36 -8.21
C HIS A 87 15.30 21.29 -8.21
N ALA A 88 15.06 22.61 -8.30
CA ALA A 88 16.10 23.62 -8.22
C ALA A 88 16.63 23.82 -6.79
N ASN A 89 15.82 23.56 -5.76
CA ASN A 89 16.21 23.78 -4.38
C ASN A 89 17.03 22.58 -3.83
N PRO A 90 18.31 22.76 -3.45
CA PRO A 90 19.16 21.68 -2.96
C PRO A 90 18.68 21.10 -1.62
N HIS A 91 18.00 21.90 -0.79
CA HIS A 91 17.50 21.47 0.50
C HIS A 91 16.30 20.53 0.41
N ILE A 92 15.47 20.62 -0.64
CA ILE A 92 14.31 19.72 -0.83
C ILE A 92 14.59 18.63 -1.86
N SER A 93 15.25 18.95 -2.99
CA SER A 93 15.41 18.04 -4.14
C SER A 93 16.06 16.70 -3.79
N MET A 94 16.77 16.62 -2.66
CA MET A 94 17.51 15.45 -2.21
C MET A 94 16.85 14.71 -1.03
N GLN A 95 15.84 15.30 -0.39
CA GLN A 95 15.24 14.79 0.84
C GLN A 95 14.12 13.79 0.55
N ARG A 96 14.09 12.69 1.29
CA ARG A 96 13.14 11.59 1.09
C ARG A 96 12.15 11.52 2.25
N PRO A 97 10.88 11.24 1.98
CA PRO A 97 9.94 10.90 3.04
C PRO A 97 10.45 9.70 3.84
N GLN A 98 10.26 9.72 5.16
CA GLN A 98 10.75 8.66 6.04
C GLN A 98 10.04 7.32 5.81
N LEU A 99 8.86 7.35 5.20
CA LEU A 99 8.08 6.17 4.84
C LEU A 99 8.61 5.45 3.59
N LEU A 100 9.44 6.09 2.76
CA LEU A 100 9.87 5.53 1.47
C LEU A 100 10.69 4.22 1.59
N PRO A 101 11.66 4.09 2.51
CA PRO A 101 12.39 2.82 2.69
C PRO A 101 11.46 1.67 3.09
N ARG A 102 10.39 1.95 3.84
CA ARG A 102 9.42 0.92 4.27
C ARG A 102 8.66 0.34 3.08
N TRP A 103 8.37 1.16 2.06
CA TRP A 103 7.69 0.74 0.84
C TRP A 103 8.62 -0.05 -0.09
N PHE A 104 9.88 0.37 -0.26
CA PHE A 104 10.81 -0.30 -1.17
C PHE A 104 11.51 -1.52 -0.57
N LYS A 105 11.64 -1.63 0.75
CA LYS A 105 12.35 -2.76 1.40
C LYS A 105 11.83 -4.13 0.98
N PRO A 106 10.51 -4.41 0.87
CA PRO A 106 10.04 -5.70 0.36
C PRO A 106 10.48 -6.01 -1.08
N ILE A 107 10.62 -4.97 -1.91
CA ILE A 107 10.99 -5.08 -3.31
C ILE A 107 12.50 -5.26 -3.47
N ALA A 108 13.30 -4.35 -2.91
CA ALA A 108 14.74 -4.29 -3.07
C ALA A 108 15.54 -5.06 -1.99
N GLY A 109 14.91 -5.45 -0.88
CA GLY A 109 15.53 -6.19 0.23
C GLY A 109 16.25 -5.30 1.25
N GLY A 110 17.12 -4.39 0.78
CA GLY A 110 17.95 -3.53 1.62
C GLY A 110 18.08 -2.08 1.10
N PRO A 111 18.93 -1.26 1.75
CA PRO A 111 19.19 0.11 1.32
C PRO A 111 19.66 0.18 -0.13
N ASN A 112 19.05 1.08 -0.89
CA ASN A 112 19.26 1.19 -2.31
C ASN A 112 19.19 2.63 -2.79
N MET A 113 19.59 2.88 -4.03
CA MET A 113 19.63 4.23 -4.58
C MET A 113 18.29 4.98 -4.53
N PHE A 114 17.17 4.27 -4.36
CA PHE A 114 15.84 4.82 -4.25
C PHE A 114 15.45 5.23 -2.82
N ASP A 115 16.01 4.62 -1.76
CA ASP A 115 15.72 4.99 -0.35
C ASP A 115 16.90 5.52 0.53
N MET A 116 18.16 5.38 0.11
CA MET A 116 19.37 5.97 0.75
C MET A 116 19.46 7.52 0.82
N ARG A 117 20.24 8.09 1.75
CA ARG A 117 20.48 9.55 1.82
C ARG A 117 21.42 10.04 0.72
N GLU A 118 21.41 11.35 0.42
CA GLU A 118 22.19 11.95 -0.67
C GLU A 118 23.65 11.52 -0.71
N ARG A 119 24.34 11.69 0.42
CA ARG A 119 25.75 11.32 0.57
C ARG A 119 26.03 9.85 0.21
N ASP A 120 25.04 8.99 0.43
CA ASP A 120 25.17 7.55 0.27
C ASP A 120 24.81 7.13 -1.18
N TRP A 121 23.76 7.67 -1.81
CA TRP A 121 23.35 7.21 -3.16
C TRP A 121 24.05 7.92 -4.33
N LYS A 122 24.46 9.18 -4.16
CA LYS A 122 24.96 10.01 -5.26
C LYS A 122 26.24 9.46 -5.92
N PRO A 123 27.23 8.95 -5.18
CA PRO A 123 28.39 8.29 -5.77
C PRO A 123 28.00 7.07 -6.61
N TRP A 124 27.09 6.23 -6.08
CA TRP A 124 26.60 5.04 -6.79
C TRP A 124 25.85 5.41 -8.07
N ARG A 125 25.03 6.47 -8.08
CA ARG A 125 24.39 6.91 -9.32
C ARG A 125 25.41 7.26 -10.40
N ALA A 126 26.51 7.92 -10.05
CA ALA A 126 27.57 8.22 -11.00
C ALA A 126 28.17 6.94 -11.59
N VAL A 127 28.45 5.93 -10.75
CA VAL A 127 28.91 4.60 -11.19
C VAL A 127 27.91 3.96 -12.17
N PHE A 128 26.64 3.88 -11.79
CA PHE A 128 25.62 3.22 -12.60
C PHE A 128 25.26 3.97 -13.88
N SER A 129 25.47 5.29 -13.94
CA SER A 129 25.19 6.08 -15.14
C SER A 129 25.96 5.57 -16.37
N GLY A 130 27.13 4.94 -16.15
CA GLY A 130 27.92 4.31 -17.22
C GLY A 130 27.15 3.22 -17.98
N ALA A 131 26.30 2.44 -17.30
CA ALA A 131 25.46 1.40 -17.92
C ALA A 131 24.44 1.99 -18.90
N PHE A 132 24.03 3.24 -18.67
CA PHE A 132 22.98 3.91 -19.43
C PHE A 132 23.52 4.97 -20.40
N SER A 133 24.84 5.01 -20.61
CA SER A 133 25.47 5.85 -21.63
C SER A 133 24.98 5.46 -23.03
N ALA A 134 24.78 6.44 -23.92
CA ALA A 134 24.25 6.20 -25.27
C ALA A 134 25.04 5.14 -26.06
N GLN A 135 26.37 5.15 -25.92
CA GLN A 135 27.25 4.14 -26.54
C GLN A 135 26.99 2.74 -25.99
N ASN A 136 26.81 2.59 -24.68
CA ASN A 136 26.52 1.29 -24.09
C ASN A 136 25.12 0.81 -24.47
N VAL A 137 24.13 1.69 -24.42
CA VAL A 137 22.75 1.36 -24.83
C VAL A 137 22.72 0.86 -26.27
N ALA A 138 23.43 1.51 -27.20
CA ALA A 138 23.53 1.06 -28.59
C ALA A 138 24.12 -0.36 -28.70
N SER A 139 25.14 -0.69 -27.89
CA SER A 139 25.72 -2.04 -27.86
C SER A 139 24.78 -3.12 -27.31
N LEU A 140 23.72 -2.75 -26.59
CA LEU A 140 22.71 -3.67 -26.05
C LEU A 140 21.56 -3.95 -27.02
N VAL A 141 21.38 -3.13 -28.06
CA VAL A 141 20.28 -3.28 -29.03
C VAL A 141 20.23 -4.68 -29.66
N PRO A 142 21.34 -5.32 -30.08
CA PRO A 142 21.27 -6.68 -30.61
C PRO A 142 20.63 -7.68 -29.64
N GLY A 143 21.00 -7.59 -28.35
CA GLY A 143 20.39 -8.40 -27.30
C GLY A 143 18.92 -8.07 -27.06
N MET A 144 18.52 -6.80 -27.13
CA MET A 144 17.10 -6.42 -27.06
C MET A 144 16.28 -7.06 -28.19
N VAL A 145 16.83 -7.08 -29.41
CA VAL A 145 16.19 -7.70 -30.58
C VAL A 145 16.06 -9.22 -30.39
N ASP A 146 17.10 -9.87 -29.88
CA ASP A 146 17.10 -11.32 -29.63
C ASP A 146 16.06 -11.74 -28.59
N GLU A 147 15.92 -10.98 -27.50
CA GLU A 147 14.96 -11.26 -26.42
C GLU A 147 13.52 -10.89 -26.77
N THR A 148 13.32 -9.87 -27.60
CA THR A 148 11.98 -9.35 -27.96
C THR A 148 11.33 -10.09 -29.14
N ASN A 149 12.08 -10.94 -29.84
CA ASN A 149 11.72 -11.48 -31.16
C ASN A 149 10.22 -11.83 -31.32
N ALA A 150 9.60 -11.32 -32.40
CA ALA A 150 8.16 -11.32 -32.69
C ALA A 150 7.46 -12.70 -32.65
N THR A 151 8.23 -13.77 -32.61
CA THR A 151 7.77 -15.12 -32.23
C THR A 151 7.21 -15.22 -30.79
N LEU A 152 7.25 -14.16 -29.99
CA LEU A 152 6.81 -14.11 -28.58
C LEU A 152 7.50 -15.16 -27.67
N ASN A 153 8.63 -15.72 -28.11
CA ASN A 153 9.36 -16.77 -27.41
C ASN A 153 10.27 -16.24 -26.26
N ALA A 154 9.85 -15.13 -25.65
CA ALA A 154 10.58 -14.40 -24.60
C ALA A 154 10.51 -15.09 -23.21
N GLN A 155 9.65 -16.11 -23.06
CA GLN A 155 9.58 -16.92 -21.84
C GLN A 155 9.61 -18.43 -22.17
N ARG A 156 10.82 -18.96 -22.39
CA ARG A 156 11.05 -20.37 -22.75
C ARG A 156 10.91 -21.35 -21.58
N GLY A 157 10.69 -20.86 -20.37
CA GLY A 157 10.58 -21.69 -19.18
C GLY A 157 10.38 -20.90 -17.89
N TYR A 158 10.31 -21.64 -16.78
CA TYR A 158 10.19 -21.06 -15.45
C TYR A 158 11.50 -20.37 -15.04
N ASN A 159 11.40 -19.11 -14.58
CA ASN A 159 12.50 -18.37 -13.98
C ASN A 159 12.12 -17.95 -12.55
N ALA A 160 12.92 -18.39 -11.57
CA ALA A 160 12.63 -18.15 -10.16
C ALA A 160 12.68 -16.67 -9.76
N LEU A 161 13.56 -15.88 -10.38
CA LEU A 161 13.65 -14.43 -10.13
C LEU A 161 12.42 -13.72 -10.66
N ALA A 162 12.02 -13.99 -11.91
CA ALA A 162 10.84 -13.39 -12.53
C ALA A 162 9.55 -13.76 -11.76
N ASP A 163 9.35 -15.04 -11.42
CA ASP A 163 8.18 -15.49 -10.64
C ASP A 163 8.13 -14.84 -9.26
N CYS A 164 9.24 -14.81 -8.53
CA CYS A 164 9.30 -14.18 -7.21
C CYS A 164 9.09 -12.67 -7.29
N MET A 165 9.61 -11.99 -8.33
CA MET A 165 9.43 -10.56 -8.52
C MET A 165 7.97 -10.20 -8.84
N LEU A 166 7.34 -10.93 -9.77
CA LEU A 166 5.92 -10.76 -10.09
C LEU A 166 5.02 -11.10 -8.89
N SER A 167 5.35 -12.16 -8.15
CA SER A 167 4.71 -12.48 -6.89
C SER A 167 4.87 -11.33 -5.89
N GLN A 168 6.07 -10.76 -5.78
CA GLN A 168 6.31 -9.60 -4.91
C GLN A 168 5.42 -8.43 -5.28
N ILE A 169 5.32 -8.07 -6.57
CA ILE A 169 4.44 -7.00 -7.06
C ILE A 169 2.97 -7.28 -6.71
N ARG A 170 2.49 -8.51 -6.91
CA ARG A 170 1.10 -8.91 -6.62
C ARG A 170 0.77 -8.83 -5.13
N TRP A 171 1.72 -9.18 -4.27
CA TRP A 171 1.56 -9.13 -2.82
C TRP A 171 1.86 -7.75 -2.23
N HIS A 172 2.61 -6.93 -2.96
CA HIS A 172 2.79 -5.52 -2.69
C HIS A 172 1.47 -4.82 -2.99
N GLN A 173 0.89 -4.17 -2.00
CA GLN A 173 -0.36 -3.42 -2.17
C GLN A 173 -0.02 -1.94 -2.13
N PRO A 174 0.23 -1.28 -3.28
CA PRO A 174 0.61 0.14 -3.33
C PRO A 174 -0.39 1.06 -2.62
N ASN A 175 -1.67 0.68 -2.61
CA ASN A 175 -2.73 1.42 -1.91
C ASN A 175 -3.02 0.91 -0.49
N GLY A 176 -2.36 -0.18 -0.06
CA GLY A 176 -2.63 -0.84 1.22
C GLY A 176 -2.04 -0.12 2.43
N GLU A 177 -1.20 0.90 2.21
CA GLU A 177 -0.73 1.80 3.26
C GLU A 177 -1.86 2.65 3.84
N GLY A 178 -2.90 2.91 3.05
CA GLY A 178 -4.16 3.55 3.48
C GLY A 178 -5.04 2.67 4.37
N ASN A 179 -4.69 1.41 4.55
CA ASN A 179 -5.49 0.44 5.28
C ASN A 179 -4.66 -0.29 6.35
N PRO A 180 -4.81 0.06 7.63
CA PRO A 180 -4.10 -0.56 8.75
C PRO A 180 -4.23 -2.09 8.84
N PHE A 181 -5.24 -2.70 8.21
CA PHE A 181 -5.43 -4.15 8.27
C PHE A 181 -4.86 -4.91 7.09
N GLU A 182 -4.79 -4.29 5.91
CA GLU A 182 -3.90 -4.78 4.86
C GLU A 182 -2.45 -4.70 5.34
N TYR A 183 -2.12 -3.69 6.14
CA TYR A 183 -0.84 -3.62 6.83
C TYR A 183 -0.54 -4.85 7.72
N LEU A 184 -1.52 -5.32 8.48
CA LEU A 184 -1.41 -6.47 9.39
C LEU A 184 -1.48 -7.86 8.72
N ASN A 185 -1.52 -7.94 7.39
CA ASN A 185 -1.54 -9.22 6.69
C ASN A 185 -0.24 -10.02 6.93
N PHE A 186 -0.28 -10.97 7.88
CA PHE A 186 0.86 -11.81 8.24
C PHE A 186 1.33 -12.70 7.09
N VAL A 187 0.41 -13.20 6.25
CA VAL A 187 0.73 -14.02 5.08
C VAL A 187 1.61 -13.22 4.11
N ARG A 188 1.29 -11.94 3.89
CA ARG A 188 2.09 -11.07 3.03
C ARG A 188 3.53 -10.95 3.52
N LYS A 189 3.76 -10.81 4.84
CA LYS A 189 5.12 -10.75 5.41
C LYS A 189 5.89 -12.04 5.12
N THR A 190 5.25 -13.20 5.30
CA THR A 190 5.85 -14.50 5.00
C THR A 190 6.15 -14.65 3.51
N VAL A 191 5.23 -14.26 2.62
CA VAL A 191 5.46 -14.30 1.17
C VAL A 191 6.58 -13.36 0.75
N HIS A 192 6.60 -12.13 1.27
CA HIS A 192 7.67 -11.16 0.98
C HIS A 192 9.04 -11.67 1.41
N TRP A 193 9.13 -12.29 2.58
CA TRP A 193 10.35 -12.90 3.09
C TRP A 193 10.78 -14.08 2.20
N TRP A 194 9.87 -14.99 1.87
CA TRP A 194 10.14 -16.16 1.05
C TRP A 194 10.61 -15.79 -0.36
N ASN A 195 9.88 -14.89 -1.03
CA ASN A 195 10.26 -14.35 -2.33
C ASN A 195 11.60 -13.61 -2.23
N GLY A 196 11.80 -12.81 -1.17
CA GLY A 196 13.04 -12.10 -0.90
C GLY A 196 14.24 -13.05 -0.84
N MET A 197 14.14 -14.11 -0.04
CA MET A 197 15.19 -15.13 0.05
C MET A 197 15.49 -15.81 -1.28
N LYS A 198 14.45 -16.15 -2.06
CA LYS A 198 14.65 -16.77 -3.38
C LYS A 198 15.35 -15.83 -4.35
N MET A 199 14.95 -14.55 -4.39
CA MET A 199 15.59 -13.53 -5.22
C MET A 199 17.04 -13.29 -4.79
N ASP A 200 17.29 -13.16 -3.49
CA ASP A 200 18.64 -12.95 -2.94
C ASP A 200 19.56 -14.12 -3.24
N LYS A 201 19.05 -15.36 -3.14
CA LYS A 201 19.80 -16.56 -3.51
C LYS A 201 20.11 -16.57 -5.01
N TYR A 202 19.13 -16.28 -5.86
CA TYR A 202 19.31 -16.27 -7.32
C TYR A 202 20.35 -15.23 -7.74
N ILE A 203 20.13 -13.97 -7.34
CA ILE A 203 21.01 -12.85 -7.70
C ILE A 203 22.37 -13.01 -7.05
N GLY A 204 22.43 -13.45 -5.79
CA GLY A 204 23.68 -13.71 -5.10
C GLY A 204 24.54 -14.77 -5.79
N ASN A 205 23.92 -15.85 -6.27
CA ASN A 205 24.66 -16.88 -7.02
C ASN A 205 25.24 -16.34 -8.33
N GLU A 206 24.48 -15.53 -9.07
CA GLU A 206 24.97 -14.93 -10.32
C GLU A 206 26.05 -13.87 -10.06
N LEU A 207 25.89 -13.08 -8.99
CA LEU A 207 26.90 -12.12 -8.54
C LEU A 207 28.21 -12.83 -8.14
N ASP A 208 28.14 -13.92 -7.38
CA ASP A 208 29.32 -14.69 -6.95
C ASP A 208 29.99 -15.41 -8.14
N LYS A 209 29.21 -15.84 -9.12
CA LYS A 209 29.72 -16.39 -10.39
C LYS A 209 30.44 -15.30 -11.18
N ARG A 210 29.78 -14.16 -11.39
CA ARG A 210 30.34 -13.04 -12.17
C ARG A 210 31.59 -12.45 -11.51
N TYR A 211 31.63 -12.39 -10.17
CA TYR A 211 32.81 -11.98 -9.43
C TYR A 211 34.02 -12.90 -9.68
N ARG A 212 33.81 -14.22 -9.69
CA ARG A 212 34.88 -15.19 -10.00
C ARG A 212 35.38 -15.04 -11.44
N GLU A 213 34.48 -14.85 -12.40
CA GLU A 213 34.84 -14.56 -13.79
C GLU A 213 35.64 -13.26 -13.89
N TYR A 214 35.22 -12.22 -13.17
CA TYR A 214 35.89 -10.93 -13.13
C TYR A 214 37.32 -11.02 -12.60
N LEU A 215 37.57 -11.84 -11.56
CA LEU A 215 38.92 -12.07 -11.03
C LEU A 215 39.80 -12.91 -11.97
N ALA A 216 39.20 -13.84 -12.72
CA ALA A 216 39.92 -14.68 -13.68
C ALA A 216 40.27 -13.95 -14.98
N ASP A 217 39.46 -12.95 -15.37
CA ASP A 217 39.67 -12.17 -16.60
C ASP A 217 40.80 -11.14 -16.45
N ARG A 218 42.03 -11.58 -16.74
CA ARG A 218 43.22 -10.71 -16.83
C ARG A 218 43.26 -9.84 -18.10
N LYS A 219 42.38 -10.08 -19.09
CA LYS A 219 42.41 -9.44 -20.41
C LYS A 219 41.53 -8.20 -20.53
N GLY A 220 40.72 -7.90 -19.51
CA GLY A 220 39.99 -6.64 -19.42
C GLY A 220 38.77 -6.54 -20.34
N THR A 221 38.13 -7.67 -20.67
CA THR A 221 36.82 -7.69 -21.34
C THR A 221 35.70 -7.29 -20.37
N ARG A 222 35.75 -6.03 -19.94
CA ARG A 222 34.82 -5.45 -18.98
C ARG A 222 33.57 -4.99 -19.71
N THR A 223 32.42 -5.53 -19.33
CA THR A 223 31.14 -5.01 -19.82
C THR A 223 30.66 -3.87 -18.92
N LYS A 224 29.78 -3.00 -19.42
CA LYS A 224 29.12 -1.98 -18.59
C LYS A 224 27.77 -2.48 -18.07
N ALA A 225 27.63 -3.80 -17.87
CA ALA A 225 26.48 -4.35 -17.18
C ALA A 225 26.44 -3.84 -15.73
N ILE A 226 25.24 -3.73 -15.16
CA ILE A 226 25.06 -3.23 -13.78
C ILE A 226 25.87 -4.07 -12.78
N ILE A 227 25.89 -5.39 -12.93
CA ILE A 227 26.68 -6.30 -12.08
C ILE A 227 28.17 -5.96 -12.18
N ASP A 228 28.70 -5.77 -13.38
CA ASP A 228 30.12 -5.46 -13.61
C ASP A 228 30.51 -4.10 -13.05
N LEU A 229 29.66 -3.08 -13.19
CA LEU A 229 29.93 -1.74 -12.65
C LEU A 229 29.97 -1.72 -11.12
N VAL A 230 29.10 -2.49 -10.46
CA VAL A 230 29.12 -2.64 -8.99
C VAL A 230 30.40 -3.30 -8.54
N LEU A 231 30.78 -4.40 -9.20
CA LEU A 231 32.02 -5.12 -8.88
C LEU A 231 33.25 -4.25 -9.14
N GLN A 232 33.28 -3.51 -10.26
CA GLN A 232 34.38 -2.61 -10.61
C GLN A 232 34.58 -1.52 -9.57
N ALA A 233 33.50 -0.86 -9.12
CA ALA A 233 33.58 0.19 -8.11
C ALA A 233 34.18 -0.33 -6.79
N HIS A 234 33.71 -1.48 -6.32
CA HIS A 234 34.22 -2.10 -5.09
C HIS A 234 35.68 -2.53 -5.21
N LEU A 235 36.06 -3.14 -6.34
CA LEU A 235 37.44 -3.56 -6.56
C LEU A 235 38.39 -2.38 -6.74
N SER A 236 37.96 -1.26 -7.34
CA SER A 236 38.79 -0.07 -7.42
C SER A 236 39.09 0.56 -6.05
N GLU A 237 38.17 0.46 -5.09
CA GLU A 237 38.40 0.89 -3.71
C GLU A 237 39.29 -0.12 -2.93
N THR A 238 39.13 -1.41 -3.22
CA THR A 238 39.80 -2.50 -2.49
C THR A 238 41.21 -2.83 -3.01
N LEU A 239 41.50 -2.63 -4.30
CA LEU A 239 42.82 -2.87 -4.90
C LEU A 239 43.85 -1.76 -4.61
N GLY A 240 43.42 -0.64 -4.03
CA GLY A 240 44.30 0.40 -3.48
C GLY A 240 44.96 0.00 -2.15
N THR A 241 44.50 -1.07 -1.51
CA THR A 241 45.07 -1.64 -0.29
C THR A 241 45.62 -3.03 -0.58
N THR A 242 46.88 -3.28 -0.21
CA THR A 242 47.61 -4.53 -0.50
C THR A 242 46.96 -5.73 0.22
N MET A 243 45.93 -6.33 -0.36
CA MET A 243 45.27 -7.52 0.18
C MET A 243 45.79 -8.79 -0.51
N SER A 244 45.95 -9.87 0.27
CA SER A 244 46.43 -11.16 -0.25
C SER A 244 45.38 -11.88 -1.10
N ASP A 245 45.83 -12.69 -2.07
CA ASP A 245 44.98 -13.52 -2.94
C ASP A 245 43.98 -14.42 -2.20
N ALA A 246 44.22 -14.71 -0.91
CA ALA A 246 43.31 -15.48 -0.07
C ALA A 246 42.03 -14.70 0.30
N VAL A 247 42.11 -13.37 0.44
CA VAL A 247 40.98 -12.50 0.80
C VAL A 247 40.07 -12.23 -0.41
N LEU A 248 40.61 -12.21 -1.63
CA LEU A 248 39.84 -11.99 -2.85
C LEU A 248 38.92 -13.15 -3.26
N ARG A 249 39.00 -14.32 -2.61
CA ARG A 249 38.24 -15.52 -3.01
C ARG A 249 36.72 -15.41 -2.85
N ARG A 250 36.22 -14.49 -2.00
CA ARG A 250 34.79 -14.29 -1.80
C ARG A 250 34.48 -12.80 -1.65
N LEU A 251 33.32 -12.41 -2.16
CA LEU A 251 32.81 -11.05 -1.98
C LEU A 251 32.51 -10.79 -0.50
N GLU A 252 32.88 -9.61 0.00
CA GLU A 252 32.58 -9.21 1.38
C GLU A 252 31.06 -9.33 1.64
N PRO A 253 30.60 -9.98 2.73
CA PRO A 253 29.18 -10.21 2.97
C PRO A 253 28.33 -8.94 2.99
N GLN A 254 28.84 -7.84 3.54
CA GLN A 254 28.12 -6.56 3.60
C GLN A 254 27.93 -5.97 2.20
N PHE A 255 29.02 -5.88 1.44
CA PHE A 255 28.99 -5.41 0.06
C PHE A 255 28.12 -6.30 -0.84
N ARG A 256 28.18 -7.62 -0.67
CA ARG A 256 27.34 -8.59 -1.39
C ARG A 256 25.86 -8.31 -1.19
N SER A 257 25.43 -8.09 0.05
CA SER A 257 24.04 -7.75 0.37
C SER A 257 23.60 -6.41 -0.27
N PHE A 258 24.49 -5.42 -0.24
CA PHE A 258 24.27 -4.12 -0.87
C PHE A 258 24.14 -4.22 -2.40
N ALA A 259 25.04 -4.97 -3.05
CA ALA A 259 25.04 -5.20 -4.49
C ALA A 259 23.76 -5.92 -4.94
N ILE A 260 23.35 -6.97 -4.21
CA ILE A 260 22.08 -7.67 -4.45
C ILE A 260 20.91 -6.67 -4.37
N SER A 261 20.90 -5.77 -3.38
CA SER A 261 19.83 -4.78 -3.23
C SER A 261 19.76 -3.80 -4.41
N GLN A 262 20.90 -3.37 -4.97
CA GLN A 262 20.90 -2.53 -6.18
C GLN A 262 20.41 -3.29 -7.41
N ILE A 263 20.86 -4.53 -7.60
CA ILE A 263 20.45 -5.37 -8.74
C ILE A 263 18.94 -5.64 -8.69
N ARG A 264 18.40 -5.95 -7.51
CA ARG A 264 16.94 -6.08 -7.28
C ARG A 264 16.19 -4.80 -7.62
N LEU A 265 16.70 -3.65 -7.18
CA LEU A 265 16.11 -2.36 -7.50
C LEU A 265 16.01 -2.17 -9.02
N PHE A 266 17.12 -2.32 -9.75
CA PHE A 266 17.15 -2.11 -11.20
C PHE A 266 16.26 -3.08 -11.97
N ALA A 267 16.25 -4.36 -11.58
CA ALA A 267 15.37 -5.35 -12.18
C ALA A 267 13.89 -4.97 -12.01
N PHE A 268 13.50 -4.52 -10.80
CA PHE A 268 12.12 -4.10 -10.54
C PHE A 268 11.74 -2.82 -11.28
N VAL A 269 12.53 -1.74 -11.15
CA VAL A 269 12.15 -0.44 -11.72
C VAL A 269 12.18 -0.44 -13.25
N GLY A 270 13.08 -1.24 -13.85
CA GLY A 270 13.11 -1.45 -15.30
C GLY A 270 11.94 -2.29 -15.82
N HIS A 271 11.45 -3.24 -15.02
CA HIS A 271 10.32 -4.07 -15.41
C HIS A 271 8.97 -3.34 -15.29
N ASP A 272 8.62 -2.85 -14.10
CA ASP A 272 7.26 -2.38 -13.79
C ASP A 272 6.87 -1.14 -14.63
N SER A 273 7.79 -0.20 -14.78
CA SER A 273 7.54 1.04 -15.54
C SER A 273 7.52 0.82 -17.06
N THR A 274 8.45 0.02 -17.61
CA THR A 274 8.50 -0.25 -19.05
C THR A 274 7.34 -1.13 -19.49
N SER A 275 7.02 -2.21 -18.76
CA SER A 275 5.90 -3.10 -19.13
C SER A 275 4.55 -2.38 -19.12
N SER A 276 4.28 -1.56 -18.11
CA SER A 276 3.07 -0.73 -18.08
C SER A 276 3.02 0.28 -19.25
N THR A 277 4.15 0.89 -19.58
CA THR A 277 4.27 1.80 -20.74
C THR A 277 3.95 1.09 -22.06
N ILE A 278 4.49 -0.12 -22.27
CA ILE A 278 4.19 -0.94 -23.46
C ILE A 278 2.69 -1.19 -23.56
N CYS A 279 2.05 -1.65 -22.47
CA CYS A 279 0.60 -1.89 -22.45
C CYS A 279 -0.20 -0.65 -22.85
N TYR A 280 0.14 0.53 -22.31
CA TYR A 280 -0.56 1.77 -22.65
C TYR A 280 -0.30 2.25 -24.08
N ILE A 281 0.92 2.10 -24.60
CA ILE A 281 1.22 2.42 -26.00
C ILE A 281 0.38 1.55 -26.93
N LEU A 282 0.35 0.23 -26.71
CA LEU A 282 -0.42 -0.69 -27.54
C LEU A 282 -1.93 -0.39 -27.47
N HIS A 283 -2.45 -0.10 -26.29
CA HIS A 283 -3.84 0.33 -26.12
C HIS A 283 -4.14 1.63 -26.89
N LEU A 284 -3.29 2.65 -26.75
CA LEU A 284 -3.47 3.94 -27.44
C LEU A 284 -3.38 3.77 -28.96
N LEU A 285 -2.47 2.95 -29.48
CA LEU A 285 -2.37 2.66 -30.90
C LEU A 285 -3.59 1.88 -31.41
N SER A 286 -4.12 0.92 -30.63
CA SER A 286 -5.33 0.17 -31.00
C SER A 286 -6.58 1.04 -31.16
N THR A 287 -6.65 2.14 -30.42
CA THR A 287 -7.77 3.07 -30.43
C THR A 287 -7.53 4.29 -31.33
N ASN A 288 -6.34 4.43 -31.91
CA ASN A 288 -5.94 5.53 -32.78
C ASN A 288 -5.30 4.99 -34.08
N PRO A 289 -6.09 4.42 -35.01
CA PRO A 289 -5.57 3.72 -36.20
C PRO A 289 -4.74 4.62 -37.11
N GLN A 290 -5.02 5.91 -37.17
CA GLN A 290 -4.22 6.86 -37.94
C GLN A 290 -2.80 7.02 -37.37
N ALA A 291 -2.65 7.05 -36.05
CA ALA A 291 -1.33 7.10 -35.41
C ALA A 291 -0.55 5.80 -35.64
N LEU A 292 -1.22 4.64 -35.57
CA LEU A 292 -0.62 3.36 -35.92
C LEU A 292 -0.16 3.32 -37.39
N ALA A 293 -0.99 3.79 -38.32
CA ALA A 293 -0.63 3.85 -39.74
C ALA A 293 0.56 4.78 -40.01
N ASN A 294 0.60 5.95 -39.36
CA ASN A 294 1.74 6.88 -39.46
C ASN A 294 3.04 6.27 -38.89
N LEU A 295 2.94 5.57 -37.75
CA LEU A 295 4.06 4.90 -37.13
C LEU A 295 4.59 3.75 -38.00
N ARG A 296 3.70 2.92 -38.58
CA ARG A 296 4.09 1.86 -39.54
C ARG A 296 4.78 2.45 -40.78
N ARG A 297 4.25 3.56 -41.32
CA ARG A 297 4.84 4.26 -42.46
C ARG A 297 6.26 4.76 -42.15
N GLU A 298 6.47 5.35 -40.97
CA GLU A 298 7.81 5.73 -40.53
C GLU A 298 8.75 4.51 -40.48
N HIS A 299 8.28 3.40 -39.92
CA HIS A 299 9.10 2.19 -39.83
C HIS A 299 9.44 1.61 -41.20
N GLU A 300 8.51 1.59 -42.14
CA GLU A 300 8.74 1.13 -43.52
C GLU A 300 9.77 2.01 -44.24
N GLN A 301 9.66 3.33 -44.07
CA GLN A 301 10.57 4.30 -44.69
C GLN A 301 12.00 4.18 -44.15
N ILE A 302 12.15 3.95 -42.84
CA ILE A 302 13.46 4.00 -42.18
C ILE A 302 14.09 2.61 -42.04
N LEU A 303 13.29 1.59 -41.70
CA LEU A 303 13.76 0.22 -41.44
C LEU A 303 13.56 -0.73 -42.63
N GLY A 304 12.94 -0.24 -43.72
CA GLY A 304 12.66 -1.01 -44.93
C GLY A 304 11.37 -1.84 -44.86
N MET A 305 10.84 -2.23 -46.03
CA MET A 305 9.57 -2.97 -46.12
C MET A 305 9.67 -4.44 -45.72
N ASP A 306 10.83 -5.07 -45.89
CA ASP A 306 11.04 -6.50 -45.68
C ASP A 306 11.16 -6.86 -44.18
N LEU A 307 10.11 -7.46 -43.62
CA LEU A 307 10.06 -7.87 -42.21
C LEU A 307 11.11 -8.93 -41.85
N THR A 308 11.55 -9.76 -42.81
CA THR A 308 12.55 -10.80 -42.53
C THR A 308 13.92 -10.21 -42.22
N LYS A 309 14.20 -9.01 -42.73
CA LYS A 309 15.47 -8.29 -42.54
C LYS A 309 15.43 -7.30 -41.38
N LEU A 310 14.27 -7.08 -40.77
CA LEU A 310 14.08 -6.06 -39.73
C LEU A 310 15.00 -6.29 -38.52
N ALA A 311 15.06 -7.53 -38.03
CA ALA A 311 15.90 -7.87 -36.89
C ALA A 311 17.40 -7.64 -37.20
N ASP A 312 17.84 -8.04 -38.39
CA ASP A 312 19.23 -7.87 -38.83
C ASP A 312 19.59 -6.39 -39.06
N ALA A 313 18.64 -5.59 -39.57
CA ALA A 313 18.81 -4.14 -39.72
C ALA A 313 19.02 -3.46 -38.36
N LEU A 314 18.20 -3.78 -37.36
CA LEU A 314 18.33 -3.24 -36.00
C LEU A 314 19.64 -3.68 -35.32
N LYS A 315 20.08 -4.92 -35.55
CA LYS A 315 21.34 -5.45 -35.01
C LYS A 315 22.57 -4.84 -35.66
N SER A 316 22.57 -4.71 -36.97
CA SER A 316 23.71 -4.20 -37.75
C SER A 316 23.87 -2.68 -37.62
N GLN A 317 22.78 -1.94 -37.41
CA GLN A 317 22.79 -0.49 -37.26
C GLN A 317 21.96 -0.02 -36.06
N PRO A 318 22.39 -0.24 -34.80
CA PRO A 318 21.64 0.14 -33.60
C PRO A 318 21.17 1.61 -33.57
N HIS A 319 21.98 2.51 -34.15
CA HIS A 319 21.71 3.95 -34.20
C HIS A 319 20.55 4.34 -35.13
N ILE A 320 20.06 3.44 -35.99
CA ILE A 320 18.92 3.72 -36.88
C ILE A 320 17.66 4.09 -36.09
N THR A 321 17.53 3.59 -34.85
CA THR A 321 16.45 3.91 -33.92
C THR A 321 16.38 5.40 -33.54
N ASN A 322 17.47 6.16 -33.72
CA ASN A 322 17.48 7.61 -33.49
C ASN A 322 16.62 8.37 -34.51
N ASN A 323 16.43 7.80 -35.70
CA ASN A 323 15.68 8.44 -36.79
C ASN A 323 14.16 8.24 -36.65
N LEU A 324 13.70 7.39 -35.72
CA LEU A 324 12.28 7.10 -35.46
C LEU A 324 11.61 8.22 -34.64
N SER A 325 11.48 9.40 -35.25
CA SER A 325 10.97 10.63 -34.64
C SER A 325 9.48 10.53 -34.23
N TYR A 326 8.61 10.01 -35.09
CA TYR A 326 7.19 9.79 -34.82
C TYR A 326 6.98 8.69 -33.78
N THR A 327 7.77 7.62 -33.83
CA THR A 327 7.77 6.58 -32.79
C THR A 327 8.16 7.17 -31.43
N THR A 328 9.17 8.05 -31.41
CA THR A 328 9.56 8.80 -30.20
C THR A 328 8.40 9.65 -29.69
N ALA A 329 7.69 10.31 -30.61
CA ALA A 329 6.52 11.14 -30.31
C ALA A 329 5.37 10.31 -29.70
N VAL A 330 5.07 9.14 -30.27
CA VAL A 330 4.08 8.16 -29.75
C VAL A 330 4.44 7.70 -28.34
N ILE A 331 5.71 7.36 -28.08
CA ILE A 331 6.17 6.97 -26.75
C ILE A 331 5.98 8.12 -25.76
N LYS A 332 6.42 9.33 -26.10
CA LYS A 332 6.32 10.50 -25.22
C LYS A 332 4.87 10.88 -24.93
N GLU A 333 3.99 10.81 -25.93
CA GLU A 333 2.58 11.11 -25.75
C GLU A 333 1.87 10.05 -24.89
N SER A 334 2.25 8.78 -25.04
CA SER A 334 1.74 7.70 -24.19
C SER A 334 2.17 7.88 -22.73
N LEU A 335 3.45 8.22 -22.51
CA LEU A 335 3.99 8.54 -21.18
C LEU A 335 3.41 9.82 -20.57
N ARG A 336 2.92 10.77 -21.39
CA ARG A 336 2.19 11.95 -20.93
C ARG A 336 0.80 11.57 -20.40
N LEU A 337 0.05 10.76 -21.15
CA LEU A 337 -1.29 10.34 -20.73
C LEU A 337 -1.24 9.37 -19.54
N TYR A 338 -0.28 8.46 -19.55
CA TYR A 338 -0.14 7.38 -18.57
C TYR A 338 1.29 7.29 -18.02
N PRO A 339 1.76 8.29 -17.25
CA PRO A 339 3.07 8.22 -16.62
C PRO A 339 3.10 7.09 -15.58
N PRO A 340 4.11 6.19 -15.60
CA PRO A 340 4.17 5.06 -14.66
C PRO A 340 4.35 5.43 -13.19
N GLY A 341 4.74 6.67 -12.88
CA GLY A 341 5.04 7.09 -11.52
C GLY A 341 4.85 8.58 -11.28
N GLY A 342 5.18 8.99 -10.05
CA GLY A 342 5.26 10.38 -9.61
C GLY A 342 6.52 10.61 -8.79
N CYS A 343 6.65 11.80 -8.21
CA CYS A 343 7.86 12.18 -7.47
C CYS A 343 7.50 12.66 -6.06
N SER A 344 8.18 12.13 -5.05
CA SER A 344 7.96 12.50 -3.65
C SER A 344 9.23 13.01 -2.98
N ARG A 345 9.13 14.08 -2.18
CA ARG A 345 10.21 14.68 -1.37
C ARG A 345 9.75 14.91 0.05
N SER A 346 10.67 15.06 1.00
CA SER A 346 10.32 15.49 2.36
C SER A 346 10.30 17.01 2.45
N GLY A 347 9.37 17.55 3.24
CA GLY A 347 9.32 18.98 3.55
C GLY A 347 10.50 19.42 4.42
N GLN A 348 10.88 20.69 4.34
CA GLN A 348 12.00 21.27 5.09
C GLN A 348 11.58 22.54 5.85
N PRO A 349 11.92 22.69 7.15
CA PRO A 349 11.51 23.85 7.95
C PRO A 349 11.91 25.21 7.37
N THR A 350 13.04 25.27 6.68
CA THR A 350 13.62 26.51 6.14
C THR A 350 13.20 26.81 4.70
N VAL A 351 12.33 26.00 4.11
CA VAL A 351 11.94 26.14 2.70
C VAL A 351 10.45 26.39 2.55
N SER A 352 10.13 27.43 1.80
CA SER A 352 8.78 27.71 1.29
C SER A 352 8.79 27.67 -0.23
N LEU A 353 7.69 27.18 -0.81
CA LEU A 353 7.47 27.12 -2.25
C LEU A 353 6.42 28.17 -2.62
N VAL A 354 6.56 28.80 -3.77
CA VAL A 354 5.60 29.80 -4.26
C VAL A 354 4.54 29.10 -5.11
N SER A 355 3.26 29.23 -4.75
CA SER A 355 2.14 28.71 -5.55
C SER A 355 2.00 29.48 -6.87
N ASP A 356 1.23 28.96 -7.82
CA ASP A 356 0.94 29.67 -9.09
C ASP A 356 0.19 30.99 -8.84
N SER A 357 -0.53 31.09 -7.72
CA SER A 357 -1.21 32.30 -7.26
C SER A 357 -0.31 33.25 -6.44
N GLY A 358 1.00 32.99 -6.34
CA GLY A 358 1.96 33.83 -5.62
C GLY A 358 2.02 33.64 -4.10
N LYS A 359 1.36 32.62 -3.52
CA LYS A 359 1.34 32.39 -2.07
C LYS A 359 2.60 31.64 -1.62
N GLN A 360 3.21 32.09 -0.54
CA GLN A 360 4.35 31.42 0.11
C GLN A 360 3.86 30.22 0.93
N CYS A 361 4.13 29.02 0.43
CA CYS A 361 3.71 27.74 0.99
C CYS A 361 4.86 27.09 1.77
N PRO A 362 4.91 27.20 3.11
CA PRO A 362 5.96 26.59 3.92
C PRO A 362 5.93 25.06 3.85
N THR A 363 7.10 24.44 3.85
CA THR A 363 7.24 22.97 3.77
C THR A 363 7.67 22.33 5.09
N GLY A 364 7.86 23.11 6.15
CA GLY A 364 8.16 22.59 7.49
C GLY A 364 7.04 21.70 8.04
N ASN A 365 7.42 20.58 8.66
CA ASN A 365 6.49 19.60 9.24
C ASN A 365 5.49 18.97 8.23
N ILE A 366 5.83 19.03 6.93
CA ILE A 366 5.13 18.30 5.87
C ILE A 366 5.82 16.95 5.68
N GLU A 367 5.06 15.86 5.79
CA GLU A 367 5.57 14.49 5.71
C GLU A 367 6.10 14.18 4.30
N ALA A 368 5.33 14.58 3.28
CA ALA A 368 5.73 14.41 1.90
C ALA A 368 5.17 15.51 1.00
N ILE A 369 6.04 16.06 0.16
CA ILE A 369 5.69 16.87 -1.00
C ILE A 369 5.53 15.92 -2.17
N PHE A 370 4.35 15.88 -2.79
CA PHE A 370 4.03 14.90 -3.82
C PHE A 370 3.65 15.54 -5.14
N THR A 371 4.53 15.40 -6.13
CA THR A 371 4.29 15.86 -7.50
C THR A 371 3.53 14.78 -8.26
N ILE A 372 2.29 15.09 -8.64
CA ILE A 372 1.41 14.17 -9.37
C ILE A 372 1.56 14.40 -10.87
N HIS A 373 2.39 13.56 -11.51
CA HIS A 373 2.66 13.66 -12.95
C HIS A 373 1.39 13.52 -13.79
N ALA A 374 0.56 12.52 -13.49
CA ALA A 374 -0.66 12.24 -14.26
C ALA A 374 -1.67 13.40 -14.27
N GLU A 375 -1.67 14.25 -13.23
CA GLU A 375 -2.53 15.44 -13.17
C GLU A 375 -1.89 16.61 -13.92
N MET A 376 -0.58 16.84 -13.71
CA MET A 376 0.15 17.88 -14.44
C MET A 376 0.16 17.64 -15.95
N HIS A 377 0.26 16.38 -16.38
CA HIS A 377 0.35 16.00 -17.79
C HIS A 377 -0.99 16.04 -18.51
N ARG A 378 -2.10 16.08 -17.77
CA ARG A 378 -3.47 16.14 -18.32
C ARG A 378 -4.23 17.40 -17.89
N SER A 379 -3.55 18.35 -17.26
CA SER A 379 -4.19 19.62 -16.92
C SER A 379 -4.41 20.46 -18.19
N PRO A 380 -5.64 20.95 -18.43
CA PRO A 380 -5.92 21.86 -19.54
C PRO A 380 -5.21 23.21 -19.39
N VAL A 381 -4.66 23.52 -18.21
CA VAL A 381 -3.84 24.72 -17.98
C VAL A 381 -2.52 24.63 -18.73
N TYR A 382 -1.95 23.42 -18.87
CA TYR A 382 -0.62 23.24 -19.45
C TYR A 382 -0.60 22.52 -20.81
N TRP A 383 -1.72 21.90 -21.20
CA TRP A 383 -1.82 21.09 -22.41
C TRP A 383 -3.11 21.43 -23.16
N ASN A 384 -2.98 21.90 -24.39
CA ASN A 384 -4.11 22.08 -25.29
C ASN A 384 -4.70 20.70 -25.65
N ARG A 385 -6.02 20.47 -25.54
CA ARG A 385 -6.66 19.15 -25.76
C ARG A 385 -5.99 18.03 -24.92
N PRO A 386 -5.98 18.13 -23.58
CA PRO A 386 -5.12 17.31 -22.71
C PRO A 386 -5.43 15.81 -22.72
N GLU A 387 -6.69 15.42 -22.95
CA GLU A 387 -7.10 14.02 -22.93
C GLU A 387 -6.92 13.33 -24.29
N ALA A 388 -6.65 14.08 -25.36
CA ALA A 388 -6.46 13.54 -26.69
C ALA A 388 -5.03 13.01 -26.88
N PHE A 389 -4.91 11.83 -27.50
CA PHE A 389 -3.63 11.25 -27.90
C PHE A 389 -3.15 11.89 -29.21
N ILE A 390 -2.20 12.82 -29.11
CA ILE A 390 -1.68 13.57 -30.28
C ILE A 390 -0.14 13.51 -30.27
N PRO A 391 0.47 12.49 -30.89
CA PRO A 391 1.92 12.40 -31.05
C PRO A 391 2.53 13.65 -31.70
N GLU A 392 1.83 14.29 -32.63
CA GLU A 392 2.30 15.43 -33.41
C GLU A 392 2.72 16.63 -32.53
N ARG A 393 2.25 16.71 -31.27
CA ARG A 393 2.73 17.69 -30.27
C ARG A 393 4.24 17.71 -30.09
N TRP A 394 4.90 16.58 -30.31
CA TRP A 394 6.33 16.43 -30.13
C TRP A 394 7.15 16.74 -31.38
N LEU A 395 6.48 17.12 -32.48
CA LEU A 395 7.07 17.37 -33.79
C LEU A 395 6.87 18.82 -34.26
N VAL A 396 6.01 19.58 -33.57
CA VAL A 396 5.79 21.01 -33.85
C VAL A 396 6.86 21.88 -33.20
N GLU A 397 7.09 23.06 -33.77
CA GLU A 397 8.04 24.05 -33.26
C GLU A 397 7.44 24.93 -32.15
N GLU A 398 8.32 25.60 -31.40
CA GLU A 398 7.93 26.56 -30.36
C GLU A 398 7.10 27.71 -30.99
N GLY A 399 5.91 27.96 -30.44
CA GLY A 399 4.93 28.92 -30.97
C GLY A 399 3.68 28.27 -31.57
N ASN A 400 3.72 26.97 -31.88
CA ASN A 400 2.52 26.21 -32.24
C ASN A 400 1.63 25.97 -30.99
N GLU A 401 0.30 26.01 -31.16
CA GLU A 401 -0.67 25.79 -30.06
C GLU A 401 -0.56 24.41 -29.37
N LEU A 402 0.07 23.43 -30.04
CA LEU A 402 0.31 22.09 -29.53
C LEU A 402 1.66 21.90 -28.87
N PHE A 403 2.55 22.91 -28.97
CA PHE A 403 3.88 22.84 -28.40
C PHE A 403 3.79 22.69 -26.86
N PRO A 404 4.41 21.64 -26.28
CA PRO A 404 4.34 21.40 -24.84
C PRO A 404 4.93 22.56 -24.02
N ILE A 405 4.24 22.96 -22.95
CA ILE A 405 4.79 23.95 -22.01
C ILE A 405 6.07 23.41 -21.37
N LYS A 406 7.11 24.26 -21.33
CA LYS A 406 8.42 23.91 -20.75
C LYS A 406 8.26 23.48 -19.28
N GLY A 407 8.79 22.30 -18.96
CA GLY A 407 8.74 21.71 -17.61
C GLY A 407 7.42 21.02 -17.23
N ALA A 408 6.41 21.01 -18.10
CA ALA A 408 5.16 20.28 -17.87
C ALA A 408 5.32 18.77 -18.11
N TYR A 409 6.12 18.36 -19.11
CA TYR A 409 6.45 16.96 -19.32
C TYR A 409 7.47 16.46 -18.30
N ARG A 410 7.08 15.44 -17.53
CA ARG A 410 7.85 14.92 -16.37
C ARG A 410 7.85 13.39 -16.24
N ALA A 411 7.60 12.64 -17.31
CA ALA A 411 7.53 11.18 -17.24
C ALA A 411 8.82 10.53 -16.68
N PHE A 412 9.97 11.18 -16.89
CA PHE A 412 11.27 10.77 -16.34
C PHE A 412 11.77 11.68 -15.22
N GLU A 413 10.92 12.61 -14.76
CA GLU A 413 11.24 13.72 -13.85
C GLU A 413 12.38 14.63 -14.35
N ILE A 414 12.61 15.77 -13.68
CA ILE A 414 13.66 16.75 -14.01
C ILE A 414 14.63 16.90 -12.81
N GLY A 415 15.89 17.23 -13.09
CA GLY A 415 16.89 17.55 -12.09
C GLY A 415 17.69 16.33 -11.60
N PRO A 416 18.36 16.41 -10.43
CA PRO A 416 19.38 15.45 -9.99
C PRO A 416 18.84 14.03 -9.72
N ARG A 417 17.51 13.88 -9.67
CA ARG A 417 16.79 12.64 -9.40
C ARG A 417 15.99 12.14 -10.60
N ASN A 418 16.22 12.70 -11.80
CA ASN A 418 15.60 12.20 -13.02
C ASN A 418 15.95 10.71 -13.26
N CYS A 419 15.21 10.05 -14.14
CA CYS A 419 15.46 8.66 -14.49
C CYS A 419 16.87 8.51 -15.10
N VAL A 420 17.72 7.70 -14.47
CA VAL A 420 19.08 7.42 -15.00
C VAL A 420 19.03 6.58 -16.29
N ALA A 421 17.97 5.78 -16.46
CA ALA A 421 17.80 4.86 -17.57
C ALA A 421 16.94 5.42 -18.71
N GLN A 422 16.61 6.73 -18.73
CA GLN A 422 15.72 7.32 -19.73
C GLN A 422 16.16 6.99 -21.17
N GLY A 423 17.45 7.13 -21.50
CA GLY A 423 17.95 6.82 -22.83
C GLY A 423 17.83 5.33 -23.20
N PHE A 424 18.04 4.44 -22.22
CA PHE A 424 17.84 3.00 -22.38
C PHE A 424 16.38 2.68 -22.67
N VAL A 425 15.45 3.15 -21.84
CA VAL A 425 14.00 2.89 -21.97
C VAL A 425 13.46 3.43 -23.30
N MET A 426 13.87 4.63 -23.72
CA MET A 426 13.44 5.19 -25.00
C MET A 426 13.95 4.35 -26.19
N THR A 427 15.14 3.76 -26.09
CA THR A 427 15.68 2.88 -27.15
C THR A 427 14.97 1.54 -27.15
N GLU A 428 14.82 0.93 -25.97
CA GLU A 428 14.12 -0.34 -25.75
C GLU A 428 12.68 -0.28 -26.29
N LEU A 429 11.91 0.75 -25.93
CA LEU A 429 10.54 0.91 -26.42
C LEU A 429 10.47 1.07 -27.94
N LYS A 430 11.42 1.77 -28.57
CA LYS A 430 11.46 1.88 -30.04
C LYS A 430 11.73 0.54 -30.71
N VAL A 431 12.67 -0.24 -30.18
CA VAL A 431 12.99 -1.60 -30.69
C VAL A 431 11.76 -2.50 -30.55
N ILE A 432 11.12 -2.50 -29.39
CA ILE A 432 9.90 -3.28 -29.12
C ILE A 432 8.79 -2.91 -30.09
N LEU A 433 8.50 -1.61 -30.25
CA LEU A 433 7.45 -1.16 -31.17
C LEU A 433 7.78 -1.53 -32.61
N ALA A 434 9.03 -1.34 -33.06
CA ALA A 434 9.46 -1.71 -34.41
C ALA A 434 9.19 -3.19 -34.72
N LEU A 435 9.46 -4.08 -33.76
CA LEU A 435 9.27 -5.52 -33.92
C LEU A 435 7.80 -5.95 -33.84
N LEU A 436 7.02 -5.35 -32.93
CA LEU A 436 5.64 -5.76 -32.66
C LEU A 436 4.62 -5.15 -33.62
N VAL A 437 4.58 -3.83 -33.74
CA VAL A 437 3.46 -3.15 -34.42
C VAL A 437 3.45 -3.35 -35.92
N ARG A 438 4.56 -3.79 -36.52
CA ARG A 438 4.62 -4.14 -37.95
C ARG A 438 4.06 -5.53 -38.26
N GLN A 439 3.96 -6.41 -37.25
CA GLN A 439 3.56 -7.81 -37.41
C GLN A 439 2.18 -8.09 -36.83
N PHE A 440 1.76 -7.31 -35.84
CA PHE A 440 0.51 -7.52 -35.12
C PHE A 440 -0.38 -6.29 -35.17
N ASP A 441 -1.68 -6.53 -35.33
CA ASP A 441 -2.73 -5.60 -34.94
C ASP A 441 -3.19 -5.93 -33.52
N PHE A 442 -3.43 -4.90 -32.72
CA PHE A 442 -3.84 -5.04 -31.33
C PHE A 442 -5.27 -4.54 -31.18
N SER A 443 -6.09 -5.25 -30.42
CA SER A 443 -7.45 -4.85 -30.07
C SER A 443 -7.69 -5.06 -28.57
N PRO A 444 -8.46 -4.18 -27.91
CA PRO A 444 -8.87 -4.41 -26.54
C PRO A 444 -9.83 -5.61 -26.46
N ALA A 445 -9.57 -6.53 -25.55
CA ALA A 445 -10.39 -7.73 -25.30
C ALA A 445 -11.19 -7.59 -23.98
N TYR A 446 -11.75 -6.41 -23.71
CA TYR A 446 -12.46 -6.15 -22.44
C TYR A 446 -13.74 -7.00 -22.31
N GLU A 447 -14.50 -7.15 -23.38
CA GLU A 447 -15.74 -7.95 -23.38
C GLU A 447 -15.45 -9.42 -23.14
N GLU A 448 -14.48 -10.00 -23.87
CA GLU A 448 -14.01 -11.37 -23.65
C GLU A 448 -13.52 -11.58 -22.22
N TRP A 449 -12.77 -10.61 -21.69
CA TRP A 449 -12.33 -10.65 -20.29
C TRP A 449 -13.51 -10.63 -19.32
N ASP A 450 -14.50 -9.77 -19.55
CA ASP A 450 -15.69 -9.67 -18.70
C ASP A 450 -16.60 -10.90 -18.82
N ASP A 451 -16.68 -11.53 -19.99
CA ASP A 451 -17.43 -12.78 -20.23
C ASP A 451 -16.75 -13.98 -19.56
N LEU A 452 -15.42 -14.05 -19.60
CA LEU A 452 -14.64 -15.04 -18.85
C LEU A 452 -14.69 -14.79 -17.34
N HIS A 453 -14.94 -13.55 -16.92
CA HIS A 453 -14.97 -13.13 -15.52
C HIS A 453 -16.26 -12.40 -15.14
N PRO A 454 -17.44 -13.04 -15.34
CA PRO A 454 -18.72 -12.36 -15.27
C PRO A 454 -18.94 -11.76 -13.88
N LEU A 455 -19.26 -10.47 -13.85
CA LEU A 455 -19.62 -9.75 -12.62
C LEU A 455 -20.91 -10.29 -11.97
N LYS A 456 -21.66 -11.14 -12.69
CA LYS A 456 -22.91 -11.80 -12.27
C LYS A 456 -22.67 -12.75 -11.10
N GLY A 457 -22.86 -12.19 -9.91
CA GLY A 457 -22.67 -12.87 -8.63
C GLY A 457 -22.17 -11.90 -7.57
N LYS A 458 -21.31 -10.96 -7.96
CA LYS A 458 -20.70 -9.97 -7.07
C LYS A 458 -21.75 -9.08 -6.39
N ALA A 459 -22.76 -8.60 -7.13
CA ALA A 459 -23.84 -7.78 -6.55
C ALA A 459 -24.68 -8.56 -5.52
N ARG A 460 -24.98 -9.85 -5.78
CA ARG A 460 -25.69 -10.71 -4.85
C ARG A 460 -24.83 -10.97 -3.60
N TYR A 461 -23.56 -11.32 -3.75
CA TYR A 461 -22.65 -11.54 -2.61
C TYR A 461 -22.39 -10.26 -1.81
N ILE A 462 -22.25 -9.10 -2.46
CA ILE A 462 -22.12 -7.79 -1.79
C ILE A 462 -23.38 -7.45 -0.98
N ARG A 463 -24.58 -7.72 -1.52
CA ARG A 463 -25.84 -7.48 -0.80
C ARG A 463 -25.95 -8.35 0.45
N HIS A 464 -25.63 -9.64 0.35
CA HIS A 464 -25.64 -10.56 1.51
C HIS A 464 -24.54 -10.19 2.51
N ALA A 465 -23.35 -9.82 2.04
CA ALA A 465 -22.26 -9.38 2.91
C ALA A 465 -22.63 -8.10 3.68
N ARG A 466 -23.25 -7.11 3.03
CA ARG A 466 -23.74 -5.89 3.68
C ARG A 466 -24.87 -6.17 4.68
N ALA A 467 -25.80 -7.06 4.36
CA ALA A 467 -26.88 -7.44 5.28
C ALA A 467 -26.32 -8.11 6.55
N LEU A 468 -25.38 -9.05 6.39
CA LEU A 468 -24.70 -9.70 7.52
C LEU A 468 -23.85 -8.71 8.34
N GLU A 469 -23.24 -7.71 7.69
CA GLU A 469 -22.50 -6.65 8.36
C GLU A 469 -23.41 -5.79 9.26
N TRP A 470 -24.54 -5.30 8.73
CA TRP A 470 -25.49 -4.52 9.51
C TRP A 470 -26.11 -5.31 10.67
N LEU A 471 -26.45 -6.59 10.43
CA LEU A 471 -26.93 -7.47 11.49
C LEU A 471 -25.89 -7.62 12.60
N ARG A 472 -24.61 -7.80 12.25
CA ARG A 472 -23.53 -7.91 13.25
C ARG A 472 -23.32 -6.62 14.02
N ILE A 473 -23.37 -5.46 13.38
CA ILE A 473 -23.30 -4.16 14.06
C ILE A 473 -24.44 -4.02 15.07
N ALA A 474 -25.67 -4.37 14.68
CA ALA A 474 -26.83 -4.33 15.56
C ALA A 474 -26.66 -5.27 16.76
N PHE A 475 -26.21 -6.51 16.53
CA PHE A 475 -25.92 -7.46 17.61
C PHE A 475 -24.81 -6.99 18.53
N SER A 476 -23.71 -6.45 18.00
CA SER A 476 -22.62 -5.90 18.81
C SER A 476 -23.05 -4.68 19.63
N ALA A 477 -24.02 -3.90 19.17
CA ALA A 477 -24.61 -2.82 19.96
C ALA A 477 -25.43 -3.39 21.15
N ILE A 478 -26.17 -4.48 20.94
CA ILE A 478 -26.92 -5.16 22.00
C ILE A 478 -25.97 -5.78 23.04
N THR A 479 -24.91 -6.47 22.60
CA THR A 479 -23.90 -7.04 23.52
C THR A 479 -23.14 -5.96 24.30
N LEU A 480 -22.89 -4.81 23.67
CA LEU A 480 -22.30 -3.65 24.35
C LEU A 480 -23.20 -3.14 25.49
N VAL A 481 -24.51 -2.99 25.23
CA VAL A 481 -25.48 -2.56 26.26
C VAL A 481 -25.57 -3.57 27.39
N ALA A 482 -25.61 -4.87 27.08
CA ALA A 482 -25.62 -5.94 28.09
C ALA A 482 -24.32 -5.94 28.93
N GLY A 483 -23.16 -5.75 28.30
CA GLY A 483 -21.88 -5.63 28.99
C GLY A 483 -21.83 -4.45 29.96
N ILE A 484 -22.34 -3.28 29.54
CA ILE A 484 -22.46 -2.09 30.41
C ILE A 484 -23.36 -2.38 31.61
N ALA A 485 -24.52 -3.02 31.39
CA ALA A 485 -25.46 -3.35 32.45
C ALA A 485 -24.85 -4.33 33.48
N ILE A 486 -24.15 -5.38 33.02
CA ILE A 486 -23.45 -6.33 33.89
C ILE A 486 -22.37 -5.64 34.71
N THR A 487 -21.54 -4.81 34.07
CA THR A 487 -20.49 -4.06 34.76
C THR A 487 -21.08 -3.12 35.81
N ALA A 488 -22.20 -2.46 35.52
CA ALA A 488 -22.90 -1.61 36.48
C ALA A 488 -23.45 -2.42 37.67
N CYS A 489 -24.18 -3.51 37.43
CA CYS A 489 -24.75 -4.34 38.48
C CYS A 489 -23.68 -4.97 39.38
N ALA A 490 -22.65 -5.59 38.79
CA ALA A 490 -21.57 -6.22 39.56
C ALA A 490 -20.68 -5.19 40.26
N GLY A 491 -20.44 -4.04 39.64
CA GLY A 491 -19.66 -2.94 40.21
C GLY A 491 -20.33 -2.30 41.42
N VAL A 492 -21.64 -2.02 41.33
CA VAL A 492 -22.43 -1.51 42.46
C VAL A 492 -22.44 -2.50 43.62
N SER A 493 -22.61 -3.79 43.34
CA SER A 493 -22.57 -4.83 44.38
C SER A 493 -21.21 -4.92 45.08
N LEU A 494 -20.11 -4.80 44.34
CA LEU A 494 -18.76 -4.82 44.92
C LEU A 494 -18.45 -3.56 45.73
N HIS A 495 -18.88 -2.39 45.24
CA HIS A 495 -18.70 -1.13 45.95
C HIS A 495 -19.45 -1.11 47.30
N LEU A 496 -20.70 -1.58 47.31
CA LEU A 496 -21.48 -1.65 48.54
C LEU A 496 -20.90 -2.68 49.53
N PHE A 497 -20.29 -3.76 49.03
CA PHE A 497 -19.51 -4.66 49.88
C PHE A 497 -18.32 -3.95 50.51
N ASP A 498 -17.51 -3.23 49.72
CA ASP A 498 -16.33 -2.52 50.23
C ASP A 498 -16.70 -1.43 51.25
N GLU A 499 -17.84 -0.75 51.09
CA GLU A 499 -18.34 0.25 52.06
C GLU A 499 -18.86 -0.36 53.36
N THR A 500 -19.42 -1.57 53.31
CA THR A 500 -20.08 -2.21 54.47
C THR A 500 -19.23 -3.31 55.11
N HIS A 501 -18.10 -3.67 54.50
CA HIS A 501 -17.17 -4.66 55.02
C HIS A 501 -16.30 -4.05 56.13
N VAL A 502 -16.45 -4.57 57.34
CA VAL A 502 -15.62 -4.21 58.50
C VAL A 502 -14.78 -5.42 58.90
N ALA A 503 -13.52 -5.19 59.29
CA ALA A 503 -12.62 -6.24 59.74
C ALA A 503 -13.18 -7.00 60.96
N ALA A 504 -12.79 -8.27 61.10
CA ALA A 504 -13.27 -9.22 62.12
C ALA A 504 -13.05 -8.81 63.59
N GLU A 505 -12.41 -7.68 63.85
CA GLU A 505 -12.08 -7.15 65.17
C GLU A 505 -13.30 -6.53 65.89
N TRP A 506 -14.43 -6.36 65.19
CA TRP A 506 -15.68 -5.82 65.74
C TRP A 506 -16.67 -6.96 66.04
N MET A 507 -17.24 -7.00 67.25
CA MET A 507 -18.04 -8.13 67.79
C MET A 507 -19.38 -8.43 67.10
N LEU A 508 -19.69 -7.82 65.95
CA LEU A 508 -20.89 -8.07 65.13
C LEU A 508 -20.57 -7.93 63.63
N PRO A 509 -19.88 -8.91 63.00
CA PRO A 509 -19.57 -8.83 61.58
C PRO A 509 -20.85 -9.00 60.72
N LEU A 510 -21.17 -7.98 59.91
CA LEU A 510 -22.28 -7.98 58.96
C LEU A 510 -22.12 -9.03 57.85
N TRP A 511 -20.87 -9.42 57.58
CA TRP A 511 -20.45 -10.35 56.55
C TRP A 511 -19.81 -11.60 57.16
N PRO A 512 -19.94 -12.80 56.57
CA PRO A 512 -19.28 -13.99 57.07
C PRO A 512 -17.75 -13.84 56.92
N MET A 513 -16.99 -14.49 57.79
CA MET A 513 -15.52 -14.38 57.83
C MET A 513 -14.84 -14.76 56.50
N ASN A 514 -15.48 -15.61 55.69
CA ASN A 514 -14.97 -16.12 54.42
C ASN A 514 -15.95 -15.84 53.26
N VAL A 515 -16.29 -14.57 53.00
CA VAL A 515 -17.06 -14.20 51.79
C VAL A 515 -16.24 -14.49 50.54
N ASP A 516 -16.80 -15.27 49.61
CA ASP A 516 -16.17 -15.49 48.31
C ASP A 516 -16.60 -14.41 47.30
N LEU A 517 -15.67 -13.50 46.99
CA LEU A 517 -15.87 -12.44 46.00
C LEU A 517 -15.53 -12.87 44.57
N ARG A 518 -14.97 -14.07 44.36
CA ARG A 518 -14.52 -14.54 43.04
C ARG A 518 -15.66 -14.55 42.02
N PRO A 519 -16.90 -14.99 42.33
CA PRO A 519 -18.01 -14.95 41.38
C PRO A 519 -18.33 -13.53 40.89
N THR A 520 -18.46 -12.57 41.81
CA THR A 520 -18.77 -11.16 41.47
C THR A 520 -17.64 -10.51 40.67
N ARG A 521 -16.37 -10.77 41.04
CA ARG A 521 -15.20 -10.26 40.30
C ARG A 521 -15.09 -10.89 38.89
N ALA A 522 -15.41 -12.17 38.74
CA ALA A 522 -15.44 -12.84 37.43
C ALA A 522 -16.54 -12.27 36.52
N THR A 523 -17.73 -12.02 37.06
CA THR A 523 -18.84 -11.36 36.33
C THR A 523 -18.48 -9.94 35.91
N LEU A 524 -17.88 -9.15 36.81
CA LEU A 524 -17.41 -7.80 36.51
C LEU A 524 -16.35 -7.78 35.40
N ALA A 525 -15.34 -8.65 35.50
CA ALA A 525 -14.29 -8.76 34.50
C ALA A 525 -14.85 -9.17 33.12
N THR A 526 -15.82 -10.09 33.10
CA THR A 526 -16.50 -10.52 31.87
C THR A 526 -17.25 -9.37 31.22
N GLY A 527 -18.03 -8.59 31.98
CA GLY A 527 -18.75 -7.42 31.47
C GLY A 527 -17.80 -6.38 30.84
N ILE A 528 -16.66 -6.11 31.47
CA ILE A 528 -15.64 -5.17 30.95
C ILE A 528 -15.05 -5.67 29.63
N VAL A 529 -14.68 -6.96 29.54
CA VAL A 529 -14.09 -7.53 28.31
C VAL A 529 -15.10 -7.52 27.16
N VAL A 530 -16.34 -7.95 27.41
CA VAL A 530 -17.44 -7.94 26.42
C VAL A 530 -17.69 -6.52 25.91
N MET A 531 -17.71 -5.53 26.82
CA MET A 531 -17.88 -4.12 26.49
C MET A 531 -16.73 -3.61 25.59
N ILE A 532 -15.47 -3.88 25.95
CA ILE A 532 -14.31 -3.47 25.16
C ILE A 532 -14.33 -4.09 23.76
N PHE A 533 -14.61 -5.39 23.66
CA PHE A 533 -14.65 -6.10 22.38
C PHE A 533 -15.82 -5.65 21.49
N SER A 534 -17.00 -5.44 22.08
CA SER A 534 -18.18 -4.96 21.35
C SER A 534 -17.98 -3.52 20.85
N LEU A 535 -17.43 -2.63 21.68
CA LEU A 535 -17.08 -1.27 21.30
C LEU A 535 -15.99 -1.26 20.22
N GLY A 536 -14.95 -2.07 20.41
CA GLY A 536 -13.87 -2.25 19.43
C GLY A 536 -14.39 -2.69 18.08
N TYR A 537 -15.31 -3.66 18.04
CA TYR A 537 -15.95 -4.12 16.80
C TYR A 537 -16.75 -3.00 16.12
N ILE A 538 -17.56 -2.25 16.85
CA ILE A 538 -18.36 -1.15 16.30
C ILE A 538 -17.45 -0.07 15.71
N VAL A 539 -16.40 0.33 16.43
CA VAL A 539 -15.42 1.32 15.93
C VAL A 539 -14.76 0.82 14.64
N LEU A 540 -14.36 -0.46 14.59
CA LEU A 540 -13.82 -1.09 13.37
C LEU A 540 -14.84 -1.14 12.23
N ALA A 541 -16.11 -1.32 12.53
CA ALA A 541 -17.19 -1.37 11.54
C ALA A 541 -17.46 0.00 10.91
N PHE A 542 -17.09 1.11 11.54
CA PHE A 542 -17.16 2.45 10.94
C PHE A 542 -15.81 2.98 10.45
N ALA A 543 -14.72 2.22 10.64
CA ALA A 543 -13.41 2.59 10.17
C ALA A 543 -13.33 2.57 8.62
N PRO A 544 -12.64 3.55 8.01
CA PRO A 544 -12.50 3.65 6.55
C PRO A 544 -11.45 2.64 6.04
N LEU A 545 -11.80 1.35 6.04
CA LEU A 545 -10.89 0.25 5.70
C LEU A 545 -11.13 -0.25 4.28
N ARG A 546 -10.05 -0.45 3.52
CA ARG A 546 -10.06 -1.24 2.29
C ARG A 546 -10.24 -2.73 2.65
N ASN A 547 -10.89 -3.55 1.82
CA ASN A 547 -11.22 -4.94 2.20
C ASN A 547 -11.97 -5.08 3.56
N LYS A 548 -12.79 -4.08 3.91
CA LYS A 548 -13.55 -3.98 5.17
C LYS A 548 -14.17 -5.30 5.60
N ALA A 549 -14.83 -6.01 4.67
CA ALA A 549 -15.47 -7.29 4.93
C ALA A 549 -14.52 -8.33 5.54
N ARG A 550 -13.30 -8.48 5.00
CA ARG A 550 -12.30 -9.45 5.47
C ARG A 550 -11.87 -9.21 6.89
N VAL A 551 -11.52 -7.96 7.14
CA VAL A 551 -11.04 -7.49 8.42
C VAL A 551 -12.13 -7.66 9.47
N LEU A 552 -13.32 -7.17 9.15
CA LEU A 552 -14.46 -7.20 10.05
C LEU A 552 -14.88 -8.64 10.37
N ASN A 553 -14.82 -9.54 9.38
CA ASN A 553 -15.11 -10.96 9.59
C ASN A 553 -14.07 -11.64 10.48
N MET A 554 -12.78 -11.38 10.25
CA MET A 554 -11.69 -11.99 11.02
C MET A 554 -11.61 -11.45 12.45
N ALA A 555 -11.52 -10.12 12.60
CA ALA A 555 -11.43 -9.47 13.91
C ALA A 555 -12.72 -9.67 14.70
N GLY A 556 -13.88 -9.49 14.06
CA GLY A 556 -15.17 -9.75 14.69
C GLY A 556 -15.37 -11.22 15.06
N GLY A 557 -14.88 -12.15 14.25
CA GLY A 557 -14.92 -13.58 14.58
C GLY A 557 -14.04 -13.94 15.77
N ALA A 558 -12.81 -13.43 15.82
CA ALA A 558 -11.89 -13.67 16.94
C ALA A 558 -12.41 -13.05 18.26
N MET A 559 -12.88 -11.81 18.21
CA MET A 559 -13.44 -11.11 19.38
C MET A 559 -14.70 -11.82 19.91
N ALA A 560 -15.65 -12.18 19.03
CA ALA A 560 -16.85 -12.91 19.43
C ALA A 560 -16.52 -14.29 20.01
N LEU A 561 -15.55 -15.02 19.44
CA LEU A 561 -15.16 -16.34 19.96
C LEU A 561 -14.51 -16.25 21.34
N LEU A 562 -13.61 -15.28 21.55
CA LEU A 562 -12.97 -15.06 22.85
C LEU A 562 -13.99 -14.61 23.90
N SER A 563 -14.90 -13.71 23.53
CA SER A 563 -15.99 -13.24 24.38
C SER A 563 -16.93 -14.38 24.77
N PHE A 564 -17.31 -15.23 23.81
CA PHE A 564 -18.12 -16.43 24.04
C PHE A 564 -17.47 -17.40 25.03
N ILE A 565 -16.18 -17.74 24.82
CA ILE A 565 -15.44 -18.67 25.70
C ILE A 565 -15.38 -18.10 27.12
N LEU A 566 -15.07 -16.81 27.26
CA LEU A 566 -15.00 -16.15 28.56
C LEU A 566 -16.37 -16.16 29.26
N THR A 567 -17.43 -15.78 28.55
CA THR A 567 -18.78 -15.71 29.11
C THR A 567 -19.28 -17.10 29.52
N LEU A 568 -19.03 -18.13 28.70
CA LEU A 568 -19.38 -19.51 29.02
C LEU A 568 -18.64 -20.01 30.26
N PHE A 569 -17.33 -19.75 30.35
CA PHE A 569 -16.53 -20.13 31.52
C PHE A 569 -17.03 -19.42 32.78
N THR A 570 -17.27 -18.10 32.72
CA THR A 570 -17.80 -17.33 33.84
C THR A 570 -19.18 -17.83 34.28
N THR A 571 -20.06 -18.16 33.34
CA THR A 571 -21.39 -18.72 33.64
C THR A 571 -21.28 -20.02 34.43
N ILE A 572 -20.46 -20.96 33.95
CA ILE A 572 -20.23 -22.25 34.63
C ILE A 572 -19.58 -22.03 36.00
N PHE A 573 -18.56 -21.18 36.07
CA PHE A 573 -17.85 -20.88 37.30
C PHE A 573 -18.77 -20.27 38.37
N VAL A 574 -19.57 -19.25 38.02
CA VAL A 574 -20.53 -18.62 38.93
C VAL A 574 -21.60 -19.63 39.35
N ALA A 575 -22.17 -20.40 38.42
CA ALA A 575 -23.18 -21.40 38.74
C ALA A 575 -22.68 -22.45 39.75
N VAL A 576 -21.47 -23.00 39.52
CA VAL A 576 -20.88 -24.02 40.39
C VAL A 576 -20.58 -23.45 41.78
N ILE A 577 -19.91 -22.30 41.86
CA ILE A 577 -19.52 -21.70 43.14
C ILE A 577 -20.74 -21.23 43.93
N THR A 578 -21.69 -20.55 43.28
CA THR A 578 -22.90 -20.04 43.95
C THR A 578 -23.80 -21.18 44.43
N ASN A 579 -23.98 -22.26 43.65
CA ASN A 579 -24.76 -23.42 44.10
C ASN A 579 -24.08 -24.19 45.25
N ASN A 580 -22.76 -24.37 45.19
CA ASN A 580 -22.01 -25.04 46.26
C ASN A 580 -22.01 -24.23 47.56
N LEU A 581 -22.03 -22.90 47.47
CA LEU A 581 -22.04 -22.00 48.63
C LEU A 581 -23.45 -21.66 49.13
N ALA A 582 -24.50 -21.86 48.31
CA ALA A 582 -25.88 -21.63 48.70
C ALA A 582 -26.31 -22.54 49.88
N THR A 583 -25.81 -23.78 49.91
CA THR A 583 -26.12 -24.79 50.93
C THR A 583 -25.30 -24.66 52.22
N SER A 584 -24.24 -23.85 52.23
CA SER A 584 -23.38 -23.66 53.40
C SER A 584 -23.98 -22.68 54.41
N GLN A 585 -23.89 -22.99 55.71
CA GLN A 585 -24.33 -22.11 56.80
C GLN A 585 -23.23 -21.11 57.24
N SER A 586 -21.96 -21.38 56.95
CA SER A 586 -20.80 -20.63 57.45
C SER A 586 -20.00 -19.91 56.37
N SER A 587 -20.35 -20.08 55.09
CA SER A 587 -19.66 -19.45 53.96
C SER A 587 -20.65 -19.11 52.86
N GLY A 588 -20.41 -18.03 52.12
CA GLY A 588 -21.30 -17.57 51.06
C GLY A 588 -20.56 -16.73 50.04
N SER A 589 -21.00 -16.79 48.78
CA SER A 589 -20.69 -15.74 47.81
C SER A 589 -21.45 -14.46 48.15
N LEU A 590 -21.02 -13.32 47.61
CA LEU A 590 -21.70 -12.04 47.81
C LEU A 590 -23.21 -12.11 47.53
N VAL A 591 -23.59 -12.76 46.43
CA VAL A 591 -24.99 -12.92 46.00
C VAL A 591 -25.72 -13.96 46.84
N SER A 592 -25.13 -15.15 47.03
CA SER A 592 -25.80 -16.21 47.81
C SER A 592 -25.99 -15.84 49.29
N TRP A 593 -25.11 -14.98 49.85
CA TRP A 593 -25.25 -14.49 51.21
C TRP A 593 -26.36 -13.44 51.30
N THR A 594 -26.32 -12.41 50.47
CA THR A 594 -27.31 -11.33 50.49
C THR A 594 -28.72 -11.81 50.14
N CYS A 595 -28.86 -12.79 49.25
CA CYS A 595 -30.16 -13.36 48.91
C CYS A 595 -30.80 -14.19 50.04
N LYS A 596 -30.04 -14.72 51.01
CA LYS A 596 -30.62 -15.39 52.21
C LYS A 596 -31.39 -14.42 53.11
N TRP A 597 -31.07 -13.13 53.05
CA TRP A 597 -31.74 -12.09 53.83
C TRP A 597 -33.08 -11.65 53.23
N GLN A 598 -33.40 -12.03 51.98
CA GLN A 598 -34.71 -11.75 51.38
C GLN A 598 -35.86 -12.42 52.16
N THR A 599 -35.63 -13.60 52.73
CA THR A 599 -36.58 -14.29 53.62
C THR A 599 -36.80 -13.56 54.95
N PHE A 600 -35.91 -12.65 55.35
CA PHE A 600 -35.96 -11.86 56.59
C PHE A 600 -35.99 -10.35 56.28
N SER A 601 -36.75 -9.95 55.26
CA SER A 601 -36.75 -8.59 54.70
C SER A 601 -37.05 -7.48 55.72
N SER A 602 -37.79 -7.75 56.80
CA SER A 602 -38.08 -6.79 57.87
C SER A 602 -36.88 -6.47 58.76
N VAL A 603 -35.80 -7.24 58.68
CA VAL A 603 -34.58 -7.10 59.51
C VAL A 603 -33.31 -7.14 58.64
N ALA A 604 -33.46 -7.11 57.32
CA ALA A 604 -32.33 -7.16 56.39
C ALA A 604 -31.53 -5.85 56.44
N PRO A 605 -30.18 -5.91 56.47
CA PRO A 605 -29.36 -4.70 56.43
C PRO A 605 -29.59 -3.86 55.16
N ASP A 606 -29.48 -2.54 55.31
CA ASP A 606 -29.68 -1.60 54.21
C ASP A 606 -28.78 -1.94 53.01
N GLY A 607 -29.38 -2.04 51.83
CA GLY A 607 -28.69 -2.35 50.58
C GLY A 607 -28.53 -3.84 50.25
N PHE A 608 -28.77 -4.78 51.19
CA PHE A 608 -28.62 -6.23 50.92
C PHE A 608 -29.60 -6.75 49.86
N ASN A 609 -30.86 -6.30 49.90
CA ASN A 609 -31.85 -6.63 48.86
C ASN A 609 -31.39 -6.15 47.48
N LYS A 610 -30.82 -4.95 47.41
CA LYS A 610 -30.28 -4.37 46.18
C LYS A 610 -29.07 -5.15 45.65
N ILE A 611 -28.19 -5.67 46.51
CA ILE A 611 -27.06 -6.53 46.09
C ILE A 611 -27.57 -7.86 45.54
N CYS A 612 -28.56 -8.48 46.18
CA CYS A 612 -29.15 -9.73 45.71
C CYS A 612 -29.81 -9.53 44.33
N ASP A 613 -30.67 -8.50 44.18
CA ASP A 613 -31.37 -8.21 42.93
C ASP A 613 -30.38 -7.86 41.81
N ASN A 614 -29.38 -7.03 42.09
CA ASN A 614 -28.31 -6.71 41.12
C ASN A 614 -27.47 -7.94 40.76
N GLY A 615 -27.20 -8.81 41.73
CA GLY A 615 -26.44 -10.05 41.54
C GLY A 615 -27.18 -11.05 40.65
N ALA A 616 -28.48 -11.23 40.89
CA ALA A 616 -29.36 -12.06 40.07
C ALA A 616 -29.49 -11.48 38.66
N ALA A 617 -29.76 -10.18 38.52
CA ALA A 617 -29.85 -9.50 37.24
C ALA A 617 -28.53 -9.59 36.44
N ALA A 618 -27.37 -9.42 37.09
CA ALA A 618 -26.08 -9.57 36.44
C ALA A 618 -25.85 -11.00 35.93
N TYR A 619 -26.27 -12.01 36.70
CA TYR A 619 -26.15 -13.42 36.30
C TYR A 619 -27.08 -13.77 35.13
N ASP A 620 -28.34 -13.31 35.16
CA ASP A 620 -29.29 -13.51 34.06
C ASP A 620 -28.82 -12.84 32.76
N LEU A 621 -28.23 -11.64 32.87
CA LEU A 621 -27.62 -10.96 31.74
C LEU A 621 -26.39 -11.69 31.18
N VAL A 622 -25.57 -12.31 32.04
CA VAL A 622 -24.45 -13.17 31.61
C VAL A 622 -24.96 -14.41 30.88
N LEU A 623 -26.04 -15.03 31.35
CA LEU A 623 -26.68 -16.17 30.68
C LEU A 623 -27.22 -15.78 29.29
N LEU A 624 -27.88 -14.61 29.20
CA LEU A 624 -28.33 -14.06 27.92
C LEU A 624 -27.16 -13.77 26.97
N LEU A 625 -26.03 -13.25 27.49
CA LEU A 625 -24.83 -13.00 26.69
C LEU A 625 -24.27 -14.27 26.05
N VAL A 626 -24.33 -15.44 26.71
CA VAL A 626 -23.89 -16.70 26.08
C VAL A 626 -24.64 -16.96 24.78
N VAL A 627 -25.96 -16.72 24.76
CA VAL A 627 -26.79 -16.90 23.57
C VAL A 627 -26.47 -15.86 22.50
N LEU A 628 -26.33 -14.59 22.89
CA LEU A 628 -26.01 -13.49 21.97
C LEU A 628 -24.63 -13.66 21.31
N GLU A 629 -23.62 -14.06 22.09
CA GLU A 629 -22.26 -14.30 21.61
C GLU A 629 -22.19 -15.53 20.70
N PHE A 630 -22.96 -16.59 21.00
CA PHE A 630 -23.08 -17.74 20.09
C PHE A 630 -23.62 -17.33 18.72
N ILE A 631 -24.68 -16.51 18.69
CA ILE A 631 -25.23 -15.97 17.44
C ILE A 631 -24.18 -15.10 16.73
N GLY A 632 -23.43 -14.28 17.48
CA GLY A 632 -22.29 -13.51 16.98
C GLY A 632 -21.24 -14.37 16.27
N VAL A 633 -20.83 -15.48 16.88
CA VAL A 633 -19.88 -16.47 16.35
C VAL A 633 -20.43 -17.22 15.13
N ALA A 634 -21.74 -17.45 15.05
CA ALA A 634 -22.37 -18.02 13.86
C ALA A 634 -22.36 -17.03 12.67
N MET A 635 -22.69 -15.75 12.92
CA MET A 635 -22.70 -14.69 11.90
C MET A 635 -21.29 -14.38 11.37
N ALA A 636 -20.32 -14.18 12.27
CA ALA A 636 -19.16 -15.06 12.31
C ALA A 636 -18.68 -15.78 11.05
N GLY A 637 -18.81 -17.10 11.16
CA GLY A 637 -18.48 -18.06 10.13
C GLY A 637 -19.28 -17.84 8.85
N ALA A 638 -20.55 -17.44 8.91
CA ALA A 638 -21.34 -17.15 7.72
C ALA A 638 -20.69 -16.06 6.85
N GLY A 639 -20.23 -14.97 7.46
CA GLY A 639 -19.47 -13.91 6.79
C GLY A 639 -18.18 -14.43 6.15
N PHE A 640 -17.42 -15.25 6.88
CA PHE A 640 -16.19 -15.86 6.36
C PHE A 640 -16.44 -16.78 5.16
N PHE A 641 -17.52 -17.57 5.17
CA PHE A 641 -17.89 -18.44 4.06
C PHE A 641 -18.31 -17.66 2.80
N VAL A 642 -19.10 -16.58 2.97
CA VAL A 642 -19.49 -15.69 1.86
C VAL A 642 -18.25 -15.06 1.23
N GLU A 643 -17.31 -14.61 2.05
CA GLU A 643 -16.08 -14.00 1.58
C GLU A 643 -15.13 -15.00 0.91
N LYS A 644 -14.97 -16.21 1.46
CA LYS A 644 -14.15 -17.26 0.84
C LYS A 644 -14.70 -17.65 -0.54
N LYS A 645 -16.03 -17.67 -0.72
CA LYS A 645 -16.66 -17.85 -2.04
C LYS A 645 -16.36 -16.69 -2.98
N LEU A 646 -16.37 -15.45 -2.49
CA LEU A 646 -16.00 -14.26 -3.26
C LEU A 646 -14.52 -14.30 -3.69
N GLN A 647 -13.61 -14.67 -2.78
CA GLN A 647 -12.18 -14.82 -3.08
C GLN A 647 -11.88 -15.99 -4.03
N LYS A 648 -12.62 -17.11 -3.94
CA LYS A 648 -12.48 -18.22 -4.89
C LYS A 648 -12.93 -17.81 -6.30
N SER A 649 -14.01 -17.03 -6.39
CA SER A 649 -14.43 -16.38 -7.64
C SER A 649 -13.38 -15.39 -8.16
N GLU A 650 -12.60 -14.73 -7.29
CA GLU A 650 -11.50 -13.83 -7.68
C GLU A 650 -10.21 -14.56 -8.07
N ARG A 651 -9.85 -15.66 -7.38
CA ARG A 651 -8.66 -16.48 -7.69
C ARG A 651 -8.80 -17.29 -8.98
N GLY A 652 -10.02 -17.74 -9.30
CA GLY A 652 -10.32 -18.33 -10.60
C GLY A 652 -10.07 -17.38 -11.78
N ARG A 653 -9.95 -16.07 -11.53
CA ARG A 653 -9.61 -15.04 -12.54
C ARG A 653 -8.11 -14.87 -12.79
N GLY A 654 -7.26 -15.51 -11.98
CA GLY A 654 -5.81 -15.33 -12.05
C GLY A 654 -5.06 -16.41 -12.82
N ILE A 655 -5.74 -17.50 -13.20
CA ILE A 655 -5.15 -18.63 -13.93
C ILE A 655 -6.24 -19.23 -14.82
N SER A 656 -6.28 -18.78 -16.07
CA SER A 656 -6.79 -19.58 -17.18
C SER A 656 -5.66 -19.61 -18.21
N LYS A 657 -5.25 -20.82 -18.60
CA LYS A 657 -4.33 -21.01 -19.72
C LYS A 657 -4.92 -20.25 -20.91
N VAL A 658 -4.23 -19.24 -21.40
CA VAL A 658 -4.48 -18.72 -22.74
C VAL A 658 -4.03 -19.83 -23.68
N GLU A 659 -4.97 -20.66 -24.12
CA GLU A 659 -4.77 -21.42 -25.35
C GLU A 659 -4.74 -20.37 -26.47
N LEU A 660 -3.54 -20.11 -26.95
CA LEU A 660 -3.31 -19.40 -28.20
C LEU A 660 -3.94 -20.27 -29.31
N VAL A 661 -5.00 -19.76 -29.94
CA VAL A 661 -5.51 -20.26 -31.22
C VAL A 661 -4.73 -19.61 -32.34
#